data_AF-A0A3D0IGB7-F1
#
_entry.id   AF-A0A3D0IGB7-F1
#
_cell.length_a   1.000
_cell.length_b   1.000
_cell.length_c   1.000
_cell.angle_alpha   90.00
_cell.angle_beta   90.00
_cell.angle_gamma   90.00
#
_symmetry.space_group_name_H-M   'P 1'
#
loop_
_entity.id
_entity.type
_entity.pdbx_description
1 polymer ?
#
loop_
_entity_poly.entity_id
_entity_poly.type
_entity_poly.pdbx_seq_one_letter_code
_entity_poly.pdbx_strand_id
1 'polypeptide(L)'
;MKKSSRSTHSDTGNNTVRVAHITTAYSLLEDAEEIAKSEKQSSSFRERVSHLELQNVELRSILPRFLLLLAPALLAFLAGYFLKQDHADFFCWWGILYLYGWAAFPLVAHFFRGFVSAGYSFSKILGVLLTTGALWLISYLKIFESFSRPMTWVMFFLLAIVSWGIPKTRNAAFSALSDNSNLAHILFEEVIFIAVLTFLCFCRGLSPIINGEEKIMDFAFMNSMLRYDGLPAKDPWLAGQPINYYYYGQYLFSYLVKMTGIRSSVGYNLSMCTAIAFPFMSAYALGQLFIDALRLKKDCKVSIHYLPFAGLLSGLCTMFFGNSHSFFYDEQSIGNKVLFWKIWKGLGVNVGNTGNFFYPNSTRFIGHNPDLYTDGLADKADWTIHEFPFYSYLISDLHAHVVSLTIVLLIIAFMFIAVYHAKHPEKALNSMCRRHNFTKDLVSEMSFIFRPEFFLCAFFLGLAQMCNYWDFLIYFVFCAMGLLVYFGRRSTFLFTFSSVLIFIFDAGAILGIYLKFSNNVFLHICLQIAVFMIAYMLSTVFPSALSRTGTAMAMLFSLSCAIALSFNYNFDMISNSIKLVDRHTSLFQFMILWLIHILVPLSLIALVVFTERHAYKRTKLPVLPAPLDLKRPDRSDAASKKHDPSRASVRSSRIATLEDDPDMSSDEIDRIVTDDTASDSDAGVIDETSDDSAFEEEEDRSAPRFL
;
A
#
# COMPACT_ATOMS: atom_id res chain seq x y z
N MET A 1 5.01 81.30 -27.23
CA MET A 1 6.40 81.79 -27.32
C MET A 1 7.35 80.70 -26.82
N LYS A 2 8.34 80.34 -27.66
CA LYS A 2 9.57 79.52 -27.46
C LYS A 2 9.41 78.14 -26.80
N LYS A 3 9.29 77.04 -27.56
CA LYS A 3 10.32 76.23 -28.29
C LYS A 3 11.37 75.54 -27.40
N SER A 4 11.34 74.20 -27.41
CA SER A 4 12.49 73.28 -27.54
C SER A 4 12.04 71.85 -27.20
N SER A 5 11.34 71.13 -28.10
CA SER A 5 11.89 70.11 -29.02
C SER A 5 12.63 68.93 -28.36
N ARG A 6 11.99 67.76 -28.29
CA ARG A 6 12.42 66.55 -29.04
C ARG A 6 11.41 65.39 -28.96
N SER A 7 10.95 65.04 -30.17
CA SER A 7 10.52 63.74 -30.72
C SER A 7 9.55 62.84 -29.95
N THR A 8 8.33 62.82 -30.49
CA THR A 8 7.31 61.78 -30.51
C THR A 8 7.80 60.47 -31.12
N HIS A 9 7.36 59.31 -30.61
CA HIS A 9 6.60 58.32 -31.41
C HIS A 9 5.94 57.25 -30.52
N SER A 10 4.66 57.05 -30.78
CA SER A 10 3.77 56.01 -30.26
C SER A 10 3.87 54.75 -31.13
N ASP A 11 4.03 53.56 -30.53
CA ASP A 11 3.84 52.28 -31.22
C ASP A 11 2.62 51.55 -30.65
N THR A 12 1.50 51.71 -31.36
CA THR A 12 0.38 50.78 -31.37
C THR A 12 0.60 49.82 -32.54
N GLY A 13 1.07 48.60 -32.27
CA GLY A 13 1.33 47.64 -33.35
C GLY A 13 2.09 46.39 -32.93
N ASN A 14 1.65 45.67 -31.88
CA ASN A 14 2.36 44.47 -31.42
C ASN A 14 1.55 43.16 -31.46
N ASN A 15 0.35 43.15 -32.03
CA ASN A 15 -0.48 41.93 -32.13
C ASN A 15 -0.61 41.35 -33.55
N THR A 16 -0.17 42.04 -34.60
CA THR A 16 -0.20 41.55 -35.99
C THR A 16 1.12 40.91 -36.45
N VAL A 17 2.21 41.08 -35.70
CA VAL A 17 3.54 40.54 -36.06
C VAL A 17 3.72 39.08 -35.61
N ARG A 18 3.03 38.62 -34.57
CA ARG A 18 3.20 37.25 -34.04
C ARG A 18 2.61 36.14 -34.91
N VAL A 19 1.56 36.42 -35.68
CA VAL A 19 0.96 35.42 -36.60
C VAL A 19 1.78 35.34 -37.89
N ALA A 20 2.38 36.43 -38.35
CA ALA A 20 3.28 36.42 -39.50
C ALA A 20 4.55 35.60 -39.24
N HIS A 21 5.08 35.57 -38.01
CA HIS A 21 6.29 34.79 -37.69
C HIS A 21 6.10 33.26 -37.71
N ILE A 22 4.89 32.74 -37.49
CA ILE A 22 4.65 31.29 -37.49
C ILE A 22 4.48 30.78 -38.93
N THR A 23 3.81 31.54 -39.80
CA THR A 23 3.66 31.17 -41.21
C THR A 23 4.97 31.34 -41.99
N THR A 24 5.78 32.36 -41.65
CA THR A 24 7.11 32.55 -42.27
C THR A 24 8.11 31.49 -41.82
N ALA A 25 7.98 30.93 -40.59
CA ALA A 25 8.85 29.85 -40.12
C ALA A 25 8.60 28.51 -40.85
N TYR A 26 7.38 28.24 -41.28
CA TYR A 26 7.06 27.05 -42.09
C TYR A 26 7.49 27.20 -43.55
N SER A 27 7.33 28.39 -44.17
CA SER A 27 7.83 28.61 -45.53
C SER A 27 9.36 28.61 -45.59
N LEU A 28 10.03 29.11 -44.54
CA LEU A 28 11.50 29.04 -44.42
C LEU A 28 12.04 27.61 -44.19
N LEU A 29 11.20 26.66 -43.74
CA LEU A 29 11.59 25.26 -43.60
C LEU A 29 11.50 24.50 -44.93
N GLU A 30 10.52 24.82 -45.78
CA GLU A 30 10.41 24.26 -47.14
C GLU A 30 11.52 24.81 -48.07
N ASP A 31 11.84 26.11 -47.97
CA ASP A 31 12.98 26.70 -48.71
C ASP A 31 14.35 26.24 -48.18
N ALA A 32 14.45 25.79 -46.92
CA ALA A 32 15.70 25.35 -46.30
C ALA A 32 16.16 23.96 -46.75
N GLU A 33 15.27 23.07 -47.19
CA GLU A 33 15.67 21.80 -47.81
C GLU A 33 16.28 22.03 -49.20
N GLU A 34 15.88 23.08 -49.92
CA GLU A 34 16.43 23.41 -51.24
C GLU A 34 17.77 24.17 -51.16
N ILE A 35 17.96 25.00 -50.12
CA ILE A 35 19.19 25.79 -49.92
C ILE A 35 20.32 24.96 -49.25
N ALA A 36 20.01 23.80 -48.66
CA ALA A 36 20.98 22.88 -48.06
C ALA A 36 22.00 22.26 -49.05
N LYS A 37 21.94 22.62 -50.35
CA LYS A 37 22.94 22.26 -51.38
C LYS A 37 24.11 23.24 -51.52
N SER A 38 24.22 24.31 -50.73
CA SER A 38 25.39 25.21 -50.76
C SER A 38 26.19 25.20 -49.46
N GLU A 39 27.30 24.48 -49.47
CA GLU A 39 28.27 24.39 -48.38
C GLU A 39 29.02 25.72 -48.19
N LYS A 40 28.64 26.53 -47.17
CA LYS A 40 29.59 27.25 -46.30
C LYS A 40 29.01 28.07 -45.13
N GLN A 41 27.69 28.02 -44.87
CA GLN A 41 27.08 28.69 -43.70
C GLN A 41 26.56 27.74 -42.60
N SER A 42 26.86 26.45 -42.68
CA SER A 42 26.29 25.42 -41.80
C SER A 42 26.77 25.44 -40.34
N SER A 43 27.91 26.05 -40.00
CA SER A 43 28.42 26.00 -38.62
C SER A 43 27.67 26.97 -37.70
N SER A 44 27.57 28.24 -38.08
CA SER A 44 26.89 29.28 -37.30
C SER A 44 25.38 29.03 -37.16
N PHE A 45 24.74 28.43 -38.18
CA PHE A 45 23.32 28.09 -38.12
C PHE A 45 23.05 26.90 -37.18
N ARG A 46 23.85 25.83 -37.24
CA ARG A 46 23.75 24.71 -36.28
C ARG A 46 23.97 25.16 -34.84
N GLU A 47 24.91 26.07 -34.62
CA GLU A 47 25.17 26.63 -33.29
C GLU A 47 23.96 27.39 -32.74
N ARG A 48 23.31 28.22 -33.57
CA ARG A 48 22.09 28.95 -33.17
C ARG A 48 20.89 28.04 -32.94
N VAL A 49 20.70 27.02 -33.77
CA VAL A 49 19.64 26.01 -33.57
C VAL A 49 19.89 25.21 -32.30
N SER A 50 21.14 24.79 -32.03
CA SER A 50 21.48 24.11 -30.78
C SER A 50 21.27 25.00 -29.55
N HIS A 51 21.57 26.30 -29.65
CA HIS A 51 21.33 27.25 -28.57
C HIS A 51 19.83 27.48 -28.31
N LEU A 52 19.02 27.53 -29.37
CA LEU A 52 17.56 27.66 -29.27
C LEU A 52 16.89 26.37 -28.76
N GLU A 53 17.40 25.20 -29.13
CA GLU A 53 16.98 23.91 -28.56
C GLU A 53 17.38 23.80 -27.09
N LEU A 54 18.60 24.18 -26.71
CA LEU A 54 19.05 24.24 -25.32
C LEU A 54 18.20 25.22 -24.49
N GLN A 55 17.93 26.43 -25.01
CA GLN A 55 17.04 27.38 -24.35
C GLN A 55 15.60 26.85 -24.24
N ASN A 56 15.07 26.17 -25.26
CA ASN A 56 13.74 25.59 -25.21
C ASN A 56 13.66 24.41 -24.22
N VAL A 57 14.72 23.62 -24.08
CA VAL A 57 14.84 22.56 -23.07
C VAL A 57 14.93 23.16 -21.67
N GLU A 58 15.71 24.22 -21.48
CA GLU A 58 15.78 24.96 -20.21
C GLU A 58 14.43 25.60 -19.85
N LEU A 59 13.77 26.32 -20.77
CA LEU A 59 12.46 26.94 -20.55
C LEU A 59 11.35 25.91 -20.29
N ARG A 60 11.36 24.77 -21.01
CA ARG A 60 10.44 23.64 -20.73
C ARG A 60 10.70 22.99 -19.37
N SER A 61 11.93 23.09 -18.85
CA SER A 61 12.25 22.62 -17.50
C SER A 61 11.89 23.64 -16.41
N ILE A 62 11.92 24.94 -16.71
CA ILE A 62 11.69 26.03 -15.74
C ILE A 62 10.19 26.34 -15.57
N LEU A 63 9.40 26.32 -16.64
CA LEU A 63 7.98 26.71 -16.60
C LEU A 63 7.13 25.82 -15.65
N PRO A 64 7.26 24.48 -15.65
CA PRO A 64 6.58 23.62 -14.67
C PRO A 64 7.06 23.88 -13.24
N ARG A 65 8.35 24.22 -13.06
CA ARG A 65 8.94 24.51 -11.73
C ARG A 65 8.42 25.81 -11.14
N PHE A 66 8.29 26.85 -11.96
CA PHE A 66 7.70 28.13 -11.54
C PHE A 66 6.22 27.97 -11.16
N LEU A 67 5.46 27.17 -11.94
CA LEU A 67 4.08 26.83 -11.61
C LEU A 67 3.97 25.96 -10.33
N LEU A 68 4.91 25.04 -10.10
CA LEU A 68 5.02 24.25 -8.88
C LEU A 68 5.38 25.08 -7.64
N LEU A 69 6.10 26.19 -7.80
CA LEU A 69 6.40 27.14 -6.72
C LEU A 69 5.24 28.12 -6.46
N LEU A 70 4.45 28.43 -7.48
CA LEU A 70 3.23 29.24 -7.38
C LEU A 70 2.05 28.47 -6.75
N ALA A 71 1.97 27.16 -6.98
CA ALA A 71 0.86 26.34 -6.50
C ALA A 71 0.67 26.39 -4.97
N PRO A 72 1.71 26.25 -4.11
CA PRO A 72 1.58 26.43 -2.66
C PRO A 72 1.11 27.82 -2.26
N ALA A 73 1.59 28.87 -2.93
CA ALA A 73 1.19 30.25 -2.64
C ALA A 73 -0.28 30.49 -3.00
N LEU A 74 -0.73 29.98 -4.15
CA LEU A 74 -2.13 30.01 -4.57
C LEU A 74 -3.02 29.21 -3.62
N LEU A 75 -2.57 28.01 -3.21
CA LEU A 75 -3.31 27.18 -2.25
C LEU A 75 -3.40 27.82 -0.87
N ALA A 76 -2.33 28.45 -0.38
CA ALA A 76 -2.38 29.21 0.86
C ALA A 76 -3.37 30.39 0.72
N PHE A 77 -3.35 31.13 -0.39
CA PHE A 77 -4.32 32.18 -0.63
C PHE A 77 -5.77 31.65 -0.64
N LEU A 78 -6.02 30.56 -1.36
CA LEU A 78 -7.35 29.91 -1.43
C LEU A 78 -7.78 29.38 -0.06
N ALA A 79 -6.90 28.74 0.69
CA ALA A 79 -7.18 28.26 2.04
C ALA A 79 -7.57 29.42 2.96
N GLY A 80 -6.81 30.52 2.93
CA GLY A 80 -7.17 31.74 3.67
C GLY A 80 -8.52 32.31 3.26
N TYR A 81 -8.81 32.34 1.96
CA TYR A 81 -10.08 32.82 1.42
C TYR A 81 -11.28 31.96 1.86
N PHE A 82 -11.18 30.63 1.76
CA PHE A 82 -12.27 29.71 2.11
C PHE A 82 -12.50 29.59 3.61
N LEU A 83 -11.43 29.60 4.41
CA LEU A 83 -11.50 29.40 5.87
C LEU A 83 -11.80 30.69 6.64
N LYS A 84 -11.77 31.86 5.99
CA LYS A 84 -12.17 33.16 6.55
C LYS A 84 -11.48 33.45 7.89
N GLN A 85 -12.18 33.40 9.03
CA GLN A 85 -11.61 33.75 10.34
C GLN A 85 -10.72 32.63 10.91
N ASP A 86 -10.89 31.39 10.43
CA ASP A 86 -10.21 30.21 10.97
C ASP A 86 -8.85 29.94 10.31
N HIS A 87 -8.43 30.78 9.36
CA HIS A 87 -7.19 30.59 8.60
C HIS A 87 -5.94 30.54 9.50
N ALA A 88 -5.91 31.32 10.59
CA ALA A 88 -4.75 31.38 11.48
C ALA A 88 -4.52 30.04 12.21
N ASP A 89 -5.57 29.45 12.77
CA ASP A 89 -5.51 28.14 13.43
C ASP A 89 -5.14 27.05 12.41
N PHE A 90 -5.70 27.12 11.20
CA PHE A 90 -5.35 26.20 10.11
C PHE A 90 -3.85 26.29 9.73
N PHE A 91 -3.32 27.49 9.50
CA PHE A 91 -1.91 27.65 9.12
C PHE A 91 -0.96 27.27 10.25
N CYS A 92 -1.33 27.56 11.51
CA CYS A 92 -0.57 27.09 12.67
C CYS A 92 -0.53 25.55 12.69
N TRP A 93 -1.67 24.90 12.50
CA TRP A 93 -1.77 23.44 12.48
C TRP A 93 -1.00 22.80 11.33
N TRP A 94 -1.27 23.24 10.09
CA TRP A 94 -0.54 22.77 8.91
C TRP A 94 0.97 23.03 9.04
N GLY A 95 1.38 24.19 9.58
CA GLY A 95 2.79 24.51 9.82
C GLY A 95 3.47 23.51 10.73
N ILE A 96 2.83 23.06 11.81
CA ILE A 96 3.35 21.99 12.67
C ILE A 96 3.49 20.68 11.90
N LEU A 97 2.47 20.26 11.14
CA LEU A 97 2.52 19.03 10.35
C LEU A 97 3.62 19.09 9.27
N TYR A 98 3.80 20.24 8.64
CA TYR A 98 4.87 20.50 7.68
C TYR A 98 6.26 20.35 8.32
N LEU A 99 6.46 20.94 9.50
CA LEU A 99 7.70 20.82 10.27
C LEU A 99 8.00 19.36 10.63
N TYR A 100 7.01 18.57 11.04
CA TYR A 100 7.18 17.13 11.27
C TYR A 100 7.62 16.38 10.01
N GLY A 101 7.05 16.75 8.87
CA GLY A 101 7.45 16.22 7.56
C GLY A 101 8.95 16.37 7.35
N TRP A 102 9.49 17.57 7.55
CA TRP A 102 10.93 17.84 7.37
C TRP A 102 11.82 17.30 8.48
N ALA A 103 11.34 17.25 9.71
CA ALA A 103 12.07 16.66 10.83
C ALA A 103 12.34 15.15 10.57
N ALA A 104 11.33 14.41 10.11
CA ALA A 104 11.45 12.97 9.83
C ALA A 104 11.92 12.62 8.41
N PHE A 105 11.95 13.58 7.47
CA PHE A 105 12.26 13.30 6.07
C PHE A 105 13.57 12.54 5.84
N PRO A 106 14.72 12.89 6.48
CA PRO A 106 15.94 12.09 6.33
C PRO A 106 15.81 10.62 6.71
N LEU A 107 15.04 10.30 7.75
CA LEU A 107 14.78 8.92 8.14
C LEU A 107 14.00 8.20 7.03
N VAL A 108 12.91 8.81 6.55
CA VAL A 108 12.08 8.22 5.49
C VAL A 108 12.87 8.07 4.19
N ALA A 109 13.57 9.12 3.75
CA ALA A 109 14.38 9.10 2.55
C ALA A 109 15.47 8.01 2.58
N HIS A 110 15.94 7.62 3.77
CA HIS A 110 16.86 6.50 3.93
C HIS A 110 16.22 5.15 3.56
N PHE A 111 15.01 4.87 4.07
CA PHE A 111 14.30 3.62 3.83
C PHE A 111 13.77 3.52 2.40
N PHE A 112 13.22 4.62 1.88
CA PHE A 112 12.57 4.71 0.56
C PHE A 112 13.52 5.22 -0.53
N ARG A 113 14.83 5.11 -0.32
CA ARG A 113 15.84 5.57 -1.27
C ARG A 113 15.66 4.88 -2.62
N GLY A 114 15.63 5.68 -3.68
CA GLY A 114 15.52 5.19 -5.06
C GLY A 114 14.09 5.15 -5.59
N PHE A 115 13.09 5.33 -4.72
CA PHE A 115 11.72 5.61 -5.12
C PHE A 115 11.52 7.10 -5.36
N VAL A 116 10.53 7.43 -6.18
CA VAL A 116 10.05 8.79 -6.39
C VAL A 116 9.63 9.41 -5.05
N SER A 117 9.94 10.69 -4.89
CA SER A 117 9.78 11.51 -3.68
C SER A 117 10.51 11.03 -2.43
N ALA A 118 11.27 9.93 -2.53
CA ALA A 118 11.91 9.25 -1.41
C ALA A 118 10.95 9.00 -0.23
N GLY A 119 9.65 8.77 -0.54
CA GLY A 119 8.61 8.48 0.44
C GLY A 119 8.11 9.68 1.27
N TYR A 120 8.36 10.93 0.83
CA TYR A 120 8.12 12.15 1.62
C TYR A 120 6.78 12.20 2.36
N SER A 121 5.67 11.81 1.73
CA SER A 121 4.33 11.75 2.34
C SER A 121 4.28 10.99 3.68
N PHE A 122 5.06 9.92 3.86
CA PHE A 122 5.11 9.17 5.11
C PHE A 122 5.83 9.92 6.24
N SER A 123 6.63 10.94 5.92
CA SER A 123 7.50 11.63 6.90
C SER A 123 6.70 12.36 7.97
N LYS A 124 5.61 13.06 7.60
CA LYS A 124 4.77 13.78 8.56
C LYS A 124 4.24 12.84 9.63
N ILE A 125 3.73 11.70 9.16
CA ILE A 125 3.09 10.69 9.98
C ILE A 125 4.11 9.97 10.85
N LEU A 126 5.22 9.53 10.26
CA LEU A 126 6.30 8.89 10.99
C LEU A 126 6.83 9.81 12.09
N GLY A 127 7.04 11.09 11.78
CA GLY A 127 7.54 12.06 12.75
C GLY A 127 6.60 12.25 13.93
N VAL A 128 5.30 12.38 13.67
CA VAL A 128 4.29 12.48 14.73
C VAL A 128 4.30 11.21 15.58
N LEU A 129 4.17 10.02 14.98
CA LEU A 129 4.09 8.75 15.72
C LEU A 129 5.36 8.43 16.54
N LEU A 130 6.55 8.71 16.00
CA LEU A 130 7.80 8.51 16.73
C LEU A 130 7.86 9.41 17.97
N THR A 131 7.45 10.68 17.85
CA THR A 131 7.50 11.62 18.97
C THR A 131 6.40 11.38 20.00
N THR A 132 5.17 11.07 19.56
CA THR A 132 4.06 10.74 20.47
C THR A 132 4.33 9.43 21.20
N GLY A 133 4.80 8.39 20.50
CA GLY A 133 5.15 7.10 21.09
C GLY A 133 6.33 7.20 22.07
N ALA A 134 7.38 7.95 21.72
CA ALA A 134 8.51 8.18 22.63
C ALA A 134 8.06 8.95 23.89
N LEU A 135 7.27 10.02 23.72
CA LEU A 135 6.78 10.78 24.87
C LEU A 135 5.85 9.95 25.76
N TRP A 136 5.00 9.11 25.16
CA TRP A 136 4.14 8.20 25.90
C TRP A 136 4.96 7.29 26.82
N LEU A 137 5.95 6.60 26.26
CA LEU A 137 6.85 5.71 27.00
C LEU A 137 7.58 6.44 28.13
N ILE A 138 8.19 7.58 27.82
CA ILE A 138 8.96 8.37 28.80
C ILE A 138 8.08 8.88 29.95
N SER A 139 6.86 9.33 29.62
CA SER A 139 5.91 9.87 30.61
C SER A 139 5.41 8.77 31.55
N TYR A 140 5.10 7.58 31.02
CA TYR A 140 4.67 6.44 31.83
C TYR A 140 5.79 5.86 32.71
N LEU A 141 7.04 5.89 32.23
CA LEU A 141 8.20 5.50 33.03
C LEU A 141 8.55 6.53 34.12
N LYS A 142 7.85 7.67 34.17
CA LYS A 142 8.09 8.79 35.10
C LYS A 142 9.55 9.29 35.08
N ILE A 143 10.24 9.13 33.94
CA ILE A 143 11.62 9.60 33.76
C ILE A 143 11.65 11.13 33.73
N PHE A 144 10.67 11.72 33.05
CA PHE A 144 10.40 13.15 33.08
C PHE A 144 8.96 13.36 33.51
N GLU A 145 8.75 14.28 34.45
CA GLU A 145 7.41 14.64 34.89
C GLU A 145 6.77 15.51 33.81
N SER A 146 5.95 14.86 32.97
CA SER A 146 4.72 15.40 32.37
C SER A 146 4.66 15.47 30.84
N PHE A 147 3.51 15.02 30.32
CA PHE A 147 2.93 15.36 29.02
C PHE A 147 2.58 16.86 28.97
N SER A 148 3.61 17.72 28.90
CA SER A 148 3.50 19.18 28.90
C SER A 148 3.85 19.77 27.53
N ARG A 149 3.43 21.02 27.27
CA ARG A 149 3.72 21.72 26.00
C ARG A 149 5.22 21.83 25.70
N PRO A 150 6.12 22.21 26.63
CA PRO A 150 7.55 22.24 26.35
C PRO A 150 8.10 20.86 25.94
N MET A 151 7.62 19.79 26.59
CA MET A 151 8.09 18.44 26.31
C MET A 151 7.69 17.96 24.91
N THR A 152 6.54 18.41 24.39
CA THR A 152 6.19 18.16 22.96
C THR A 152 7.25 18.72 22.01
N TRP A 153 7.71 19.96 22.24
CA TRP A 153 8.78 20.58 21.44
C TRP A 153 10.13 19.91 21.62
N VAL A 154 10.49 19.49 22.84
CA VAL A 154 11.72 18.72 23.08
C VAL A 154 11.75 17.45 22.24
N MET A 155 10.64 16.71 22.17
CA MET A 155 10.54 15.50 21.36
C MET A 155 10.65 15.78 19.86
N PHE A 156 10.03 16.87 19.39
CA PHE A 156 10.20 17.34 18.02
C PHE A 156 11.68 17.63 17.68
N PHE A 157 12.38 18.39 18.52
CA PHE A 157 13.79 18.71 18.27
C PHE A 157 14.70 17.48 18.39
N LEU A 158 14.42 16.57 19.32
CA LEU A 158 15.13 15.30 19.43
C LEU A 158 15.00 14.48 18.14
N LEU A 159 13.79 14.36 17.60
CA LEU A 159 13.54 13.70 16.31
C LEU A 159 14.38 14.37 15.20
N ALA A 160 14.32 15.70 15.09
CA ALA A 160 15.08 16.43 14.07
C ALA A 160 16.59 16.19 14.20
N ILE A 161 17.13 16.25 15.43
CA ILE A 161 18.56 16.00 15.71
C ILE A 161 18.95 14.57 15.32
N VAL A 162 18.17 13.56 15.71
CA VAL A 162 18.47 12.16 15.38
C VAL A 162 18.38 11.91 13.88
N SER A 163 17.31 12.40 13.26
CA SER A 163 17.04 12.23 11.83
C SER A 163 18.11 12.89 10.95
N TRP A 164 18.47 14.15 11.23
CA TRP A 164 19.47 14.91 10.45
C TRP A 164 20.91 14.67 10.89
N GLY A 165 21.13 14.21 12.13
CA GLY A 165 22.46 13.99 12.70
C GLY A 165 23.16 12.75 12.17
N ILE A 166 22.40 11.71 11.77
CA ILE A 166 22.96 10.48 11.20
C ILE A 166 23.40 10.73 9.75
N PRO A 167 24.68 10.53 9.37
CA PRO A 167 25.14 10.86 8.01
C PRO A 167 24.40 10.10 6.91
N LYS A 168 24.02 8.83 7.14
CA LYS A 168 23.33 7.99 6.15
C LYS A 168 21.93 8.51 5.79
N THR A 169 21.19 9.02 6.77
CA THR A 169 19.83 9.54 6.60
C THR A 169 19.87 10.93 5.98
N ARG A 170 20.74 11.80 6.50
CA ARG A 170 20.98 13.14 5.95
C ARG A 170 21.39 13.10 4.48
N ASN A 171 22.35 12.23 4.13
CA ASN A 171 22.81 12.12 2.75
C ASN A 171 21.71 11.59 1.81
N ALA A 172 20.81 10.73 2.31
CA ALA A 172 19.65 10.28 1.53
C ALA A 172 18.67 11.44 1.26
N ALA A 173 18.38 12.27 2.26
CA ALA A 173 17.57 13.48 2.07
C ALA A 173 18.19 14.44 1.07
N PHE A 174 19.47 14.78 1.21
CA PHE A 174 20.15 15.67 0.26
C PHE A 174 20.17 15.09 -1.16
N SER A 175 20.38 13.78 -1.30
CA SER A 175 20.30 13.11 -2.60
C SER A 175 18.92 13.28 -3.23
N ALA A 176 17.84 13.09 -2.46
CA ALA A 176 16.47 13.26 -2.95
C ALA A 176 16.16 14.72 -3.33
N LEU A 177 16.64 15.69 -2.53
CA LEU A 177 16.42 17.12 -2.79
C LEU A 177 17.24 17.66 -3.96
N SER A 178 18.42 17.08 -4.21
CA SER A 178 19.28 17.48 -5.34
C SER A 178 18.74 17.03 -6.70
N ASP A 179 17.86 16.02 -6.71
CA ASP A 179 17.20 15.56 -7.92
C ASP A 179 15.92 16.36 -8.18
N ASN A 180 15.93 17.15 -9.26
CA ASN A 180 14.81 17.99 -9.67
C ASN A 180 13.50 17.22 -9.85
N SER A 181 13.55 15.96 -10.30
CA SER A 181 12.35 15.14 -10.46
C SER A 181 11.76 14.79 -9.09
N ASN A 182 12.60 14.32 -8.17
CA ASN A 182 12.18 14.01 -6.81
C ASN A 182 11.65 15.24 -6.08
N LEU A 183 12.33 16.38 -6.18
CA LEU A 183 11.87 17.63 -5.59
C LEU A 183 10.49 18.05 -6.14
N ALA A 184 10.26 17.94 -7.45
CA ALA A 184 8.95 18.25 -8.04
C ALA A 184 7.84 17.35 -7.49
N HIS A 185 8.10 16.06 -7.30
CA HIS A 185 7.13 15.13 -6.70
C HIS A 185 6.88 15.41 -5.21
N ILE A 186 7.91 15.77 -4.45
CA ILE A 186 7.79 16.19 -3.03
C ILE A 186 6.87 17.43 -2.92
N LEU A 187 7.11 18.43 -3.77
CA LEU A 187 6.27 19.64 -3.80
C LEU A 187 4.83 19.33 -4.24
N PHE A 188 4.66 18.42 -5.20
CA PHE A 188 3.34 18.00 -5.65
C PHE A 188 2.56 17.24 -4.56
N GLU A 189 3.23 16.36 -3.81
CA GLU A 189 2.65 15.70 -2.64
C GLU A 189 2.22 16.70 -1.56
N GLU A 190 3.02 17.73 -1.31
CA GLU A 190 2.65 18.80 -0.37
C GLU A 190 1.43 19.59 -0.84
N VAL A 191 1.38 19.91 -2.13
CA VAL A 191 0.23 20.58 -2.76
C VAL A 191 -1.05 19.75 -2.59
N ILE A 192 -0.98 18.43 -2.83
CA ILE A 192 -2.12 17.52 -2.61
C ILE A 192 -2.50 17.49 -1.13
N PHE A 193 -1.54 17.36 -0.22
CA PHE A 193 -1.81 17.32 1.21
C PHE A 193 -2.53 18.59 1.69
N ILE A 194 -2.05 19.77 1.30
CA ILE A 194 -2.70 21.05 1.63
C ILE A 194 -4.10 21.13 1.01
N ALA A 195 -4.26 20.72 -0.26
CA ALA A 195 -5.55 20.74 -0.92
C ALA A 195 -6.58 19.86 -0.22
N VAL A 196 -6.19 18.61 0.11
CA VAL A 196 -7.04 17.65 0.82
C VAL A 196 -7.37 18.16 2.23
N LEU A 197 -6.37 18.62 2.98
CA LEU A 197 -6.60 19.15 4.32
C LEU A 197 -7.52 20.38 4.30
N THR A 198 -7.31 21.30 3.37
CA THR A 198 -8.16 22.49 3.19
C THR A 198 -9.59 22.10 2.85
N PHE A 199 -9.78 21.15 1.93
CA PHE A 199 -11.11 20.64 1.57
C PHE A 199 -11.81 20.01 2.78
N LEU A 200 -11.13 19.15 3.53
CA LEU A 200 -11.68 18.51 4.72
C LEU A 200 -12.03 19.54 5.80
N CYS A 201 -11.17 20.53 6.05
CA CYS A 201 -11.43 21.61 6.99
C CYS A 201 -12.60 22.49 6.56
N PHE A 202 -12.72 22.80 5.27
CA PHE A 202 -13.86 23.54 4.72
C PHE A 202 -15.17 22.77 4.97
N CYS A 203 -15.23 21.49 4.60
CA CYS A 203 -16.40 20.64 4.83
C CYS A 203 -16.73 20.53 6.32
N ARG A 204 -15.72 20.33 7.18
CA ARG A 204 -15.92 20.20 8.63
C ARG A 204 -16.40 21.51 9.26
N GLY A 205 -15.92 22.65 8.76
CA GLY A 205 -16.32 23.99 9.18
C GLY A 205 -17.79 24.33 8.88
N LEU A 206 -18.46 23.59 7.99
CA LEU A 206 -19.91 23.76 7.74
C LEU A 206 -20.77 23.21 8.90
N SER A 207 -20.26 22.26 9.69
CA SER A 207 -20.97 21.69 10.84
C SER A 207 -20.02 21.31 11.97
N PRO A 208 -19.28 22.26 12.57
CA PRO A 208 -18.17 22.00 13.52
C PRO A 208 -18.62 21.46 14.89
N ILE A 209 -19.92 21.18 15.05
CA ILE A 209 -20.55 20.78 16.30
C ILE A 209 -19.97 19.43 16.75
N ILE A 210 -19.64 19.36 18.05
CA ILE A 210 -19.15 18.17 18.73
C ILE A 210 -20.30 17.61 19.56
N ASN A 211 -21.28 17.03 18.87
CA ASN A 211 -22.47 16.42 19.46
C ASN A 211 -22.89 15.19 18.65
N GLY A 212 -23.43 14.19 19.33
CA GLY A 212 -23.86 12.90 18.77
C GLY A 212 -22.77 11.82 18.81
N GLU A 213 -23.22 10.57 18.86
CA GLU A 213 -22.39 9.36 18.88
C GLU A 213 -21.26 9.45 19.93
N GLU A 214 -20.04 9.08 19.54
CA GLU A 214 -18.90 8.96 20.45
C GLU A 214 -18.08 10.26 20.55
N LYS A 215 -18.47 11.33 19.86
CA LYS A 215 -17.73 12.61 19.84
C LYS A 215 -17.55 13.23 21.21
N ILE A 216 -18.59 13.16 22.05
CA ILE A 216 -18.54 13.68 23.42
C ILE A 216 -17.50 12.88 24.22
N MET A 217 -17.43 11.57 23.96
CA MET A 217 -16.48 10.70 24.63
C MET A 217 -15.05 11.08 24.27
N ASP A 218 -14.74 11.12 22.97
CA ASP A 218 -13.42 11.48 22.46
C ASP A 218 -12.98 12.88 22.91
N PHE A 219 -13.89 13.84 22.84
CA PHE A 219 -13.60 15.21 23.22
C PHE A 219 -13.32 15.32 24.72
N ALA A 220 -14.00 14.55 25.57
CA ALA A 220 -13.72 14.54 27.00
C ALA A 220 -12.36 13.89 27.32
N PHE A 221 -11.99 12.78 26.64
CA PHE A 221 -10.65 12.18 26.75
C PHE A 221 -9.56 13.18 26.37
N MET A 222 -9.74 13.85 25.23
CA MET A 222 -8.82 14.88 24.76
C MET A 222 -8.69 16.03 25.78
N ASN A 223 -9.80 16.58 26.27
CA ASN A 223 -9.76 17.65 27.28
C ASN A 223 -9.17 17.18 28.62
N SER A 224 -9.32 15.91 28.99
CA SER A 224 -8.66 15.34 30.17
C SER A 224 -7.13 15.46 30.04
N MET A 225 -6.59 15.03 28.90
CA MET A 225 -5.17 15.11 28.59
C MET A 225 -4.65 16.54 28.36
N LEU A 226 -5.52 17.47 27.92
CA LEU A 226 -5.13 18.87 27.77
C LEU A 226 -5.06 19.62 29.11
N ARG A 227 -5.90 19.24 30.09
CA ARG A 227 -5.92 19.85 31.43
C ARG A 227 -4.91 19.24 32.40
N TYR A 228 -4.62 17.96 32.24
CA TYR A 228 -3.72 17.22 33.13
C TYR A 228 -2.45 16.81 32.39
N ASP A 229 -1.34 16.97 33.08
CA ASP A 229 0.00 16.82 32.51
C ASP A 229 0.60 15.43 32.81
N GLY A 230 -0.05 14.59 33.61
CA GLY A 230 0.39 13.21 33.87
C GLY A 230 -0.27 12.16 32.97
N LEU A 231 0.45 11.07 32.71
CA LEU A 231 -0.08 9.84 32.13
C LEU A 231 0.07 8.67 33.12
N PRO A 232 -0.87 7.71 33.21
CA PRO A 232 -2.12 7.58 32.44
C PRO A 232 -3.08 8.76 32.66
N ALA A 233 -3.85 9.09 31.61
CA ALA A 233 -4.84 10.15 31.67
C ALA A 233 -5.99 9.79 32.62
N LYS A 234 -6.54 10.80 33.33
CA LYS A 234 -7.65 10.61 34.26
C LYS A 234 -8.95 10.39 33.52
N ASP A 235 -9.76 9.45 33.99
CA ASP A 235 -11.08 9.20 33.44
C ASP A 235 -12.02 10.39 33.75
N PRO A 236 -12.69 10.98 32.76
CA PRO A 236 -13.57 12.11 32.98
C PRO A 236 -14.94 11.73 33.58
N TRP A 237 -15.33 10.45 33.58
CA TRP A 237 -16.55 9.95 34.22
C TRP A 237 -16.28 9.19 35.52
N LEU A 238 -15.15 8.49 35.63
CA LEU A 238 -14.80 7.70 36.81
C LEU A 238 -13.74 8.42 37.67
N ALA A 239 -14.22 9.27 38.57
CA ALA A 239 -13.38 10.13 39.40
C ALA A 239 -12.27 9.35 40.15
N GLY A 240 -11.03 9.80 39.98
CA GLY A 240 -9.85 9.21 40.63
C GLY A 240 -9.25 8.01 39.91
N GLN A 241 -9.89 7.47 38.88
CA GLN A 241 -9.39 6.34 38.09
C GLN A 241 -8.74 6.80 36.78
N PRO A 242 -7.81 6.03 36.21
CA PRO A 242 -7.31 6.24 34.86
C PRO A 242 -8.33 5.82 33.80
N ILE A 243 -8.21 6.35 32.58
CA ILE A 243 -9.01 5.89 31.43
C ILE A 243 -8.66 4.43 31.12
N ASN A 244 -9.65 3.53 31.18
CA ASN A 244 -9.53 2.12 30.78
C ASN A 244 -10.11 1.90 29.38
N TYR A 245 -9.44 2.46 28.37
CA TYR A 245 -9.83 2.41 26.96
C TYR A 245 -8.57 2.54 26.08
N TYR A 246 -8.58 2.12 24.82
CA TYR A 246 -7.44 2.28 23.89
C TYR A 246 -7.33 3.73 23.35
N TYR A 247 -7.07 4.69 24.25
CA TYR A 247 -7.16 6.13 23.94
C TYR A 247 -5.92 6.74 23.25
N TYR A 248 -4.98 5.93 22.73
CA TYR A 248 -3.74 6.47 22.13
C TYR A 248 -4.02 7.37 20.92
N GLY A 249 -5.07 7.09 20.15
CA GLY A 249 -5.47 7.94 19.02
C GLY A 249 -5.86 9.35 19.46
N GLN A 250 -6.67 9.46 20.53
CA GLN A 250 -7.03 10.73 21.15
C GLN A 250 -5.80 11.42 21.78
N TYR A 251 -4.86 10.64 22.34
CA TYR A 251 -3.60 11.16 22.86
C TYR A 251 -2.72 11.77 21.76
N LEU A 252 -2.58 11.11 20.62
CA LEU A 252 -1.81 11.58 19.47
C LEU A 252 -2.26 12.97 19.03
N PHE A 253 -3.57 13.19 18.98
CA PHE A 253 -4.13 14.49 18.59
C PHE A 253 -4.13 15.50 19.73
N SER A 254 -4.28 15.06 20.99
CA SER A 254 -4.08 15.90 22.16
C SER A 254 -2.65 16.45 22.22
N TYR A 255 -1.66 15.65 21.81
CA TYR A 255 -0.26 16.09 21.71
C TYR A 255 -0.12 17.25 20.73
N LEU A 256 -0.69 17.15 19.53
CA LEU A 256 -0.63 18.20 18.52
C LEU A 256 -1.38 19.48 18.96
N VAL A 257 -2.53 19.32 19.62
CA VAL A 257 -3.27 20.45 20.19
C VAL A 257 -2.52 21.11 21.36
N LYS A 258 -1.90 20.32 22.23
CA LYS A 258 -1.06 20.85 23.33
C LYS A 258 0.16 21.59 22.79
N MET A 259 0.79 21.08 21.73
CA MET A 259 1.95 21.72 21.07
C MET A 259 1.59 23.06 20.44
N THR A 260 0.52 23.10 19.65
CA THR A 260 0.02 24.30 18.96
C THR A 260 -0.57 25.34 19.93
N GLY A 261 -1.22 24.88 21.00
CA GLY A 261 -1.97 25.75 21.92
C GLY A 261 -3.30 26.24 21.35
N ILE A 262 -3.80 25.61 20.28
CA ILE A 262 -5.11 25.91 19.69
C ILE A 262 -6.20 25.48 20.67
N ARG A 263 -7.34 26.20 20.66
CA ARG A 263 -8.51 25.86 21.49
C ARG A 263 -8.96 24.42 21.21
N SER A 264 -9.27 23.65 22.25
CA SER A 264 -9.56 22.21 22.11
C SER A 264 -10.70 21.90 21.13
N SER A 265 -11.74 22.74 21.06
CA SER A 265 -12.87 22.58 20.11
C SER A 265 -12.45 22.72 18.65
N VAL A 266 -11.60 23.70 18.33
CA VAL A 266 -11.03 23.86 16.98
C VAL A 266 -10.02 22.74 16.71
N GLY A 267 -9.18 22.45 17.70
CA GLY A 267 -8.19 21.37 17.65
C GLY A 267 -8.82 19.99 17.38
N TYR A 268 -9.98 19.67 17.96
CA TYR A 268 -10.71 18.43 17.71
C TYR A 268 -11.14 18.31 16.23
N ASN A 269 -11.69 19.39 15.67
CA ASN A 269 -12.09 19.44 14.26
C ASN A 269 -10.90 19.31 13.31
N LEU A 270 -9.78 19.99 13.60
CA LEU A 270 -8.52 19.88 12.84
C LEU A 270 -7.92 18.48 12.96
N SER A 271 -8.03 17.86 14.14
CA SER A 271 -7.59 16.49 14.40
C SER A 271 -8.34 15.51 13.53
N MET A 272 -9.67 15.62 13.41
CA MET A 272 -10.45 14.80 12.50
C MET A 272 -10.05 14.97 11.04
N CYS A 273 -9.86 16.21 10.58
CA CYS A 273 -9.40 16.47 9.22
C CYS A 273 -8.03 15.82 8.96
N THR A 274 -7.15 15.84 9.96
CA THR A 274 -5.80 15.23 9.87
C THR A 274 -5.85 13.71 9.93
N ALA A 275 -6.73 13.13 10.75
CA ALA A 275 -6.96 11.69 10.85
C ALA A 275 -7.44 11.08 9.53
N ILE A 276 -7.90 11.90 8.58
CA ILE A 276 -8.31 11.49 7.24
C ILE A 276 -7.25 11.85 6.19
N ALA A 277 -6.67 13.06 6.28
CA ALA A 277 -5.64 13.50 5.36
C ALA A 277 -4.37 12.62 5.44
N PHE A 278 -4.01 12.15 6.63
CA PHE A 278 -2.86 11.25 6.83
C PHE A 278 -3.04 9.88 6.16
N PRO A 279 -4.14 9.15 6.38
CA PRO A 279 -4.43 7.93 5.62
C PRO A 279 -4.56 8.16 4.12
N PHE A 280 -5.20 9.25 3.68
CA PHE A 280 -5.29 9.60 2.26
C PHE A 280 -3.89 9.72 1.63
N MET A 281 -3.00 10.49 2.25
CA MET A 281 -1.63 10.67 1.73
C MET A 281 -0.79 9.40 1.82
N SER A 282 -1.03 8.55 2.83
CA SER A 282 -0.34 7.26 2.93
C SER A 282 -0.77 6.30 1.83
N ALA A 283 -2.07 6.22 1.55
CA ALA A 283 -2.62 5.44 0.44
C ALA A 283 -2.15 6.00 -0.92
N TYR A 284 -2.09 7.33 -1.06
CA TYR A 284 -1.50 8.00 -2.23
C TYR A 284 -0.05 7.57 -2.47
N ALA A 285 0.78 7.64 -1.43
CA ALA A 285 2.18 7.26 -1.52
C ALA A 285 2.36 5.76 -1.79
N LEU A 286 1.55 4.89 -1.19
CA LEU A 286 1.54 3.44 -1.48
C LEU A 286 1.21 3.15 -2.95
N GLY A 287 0.18 3.82 -3.50
CA GLY A 287 -0.18 3.70 -4.91
C GLY A 287 0.96 4.09 -5.84
N GLN A 288 1.66 5.19 -5.53
CA GLN A 288 2.87 5.59 -6.25
C GLN A 288 3.99 4.55 -6.12
N LEU A 289 4.26 4.07 -4.90
CA LEU A 289 5.30 3.07 -4.63
C LEU A 289 5.11 1.81 -5.45
N PHE A 290 3.88 1.32 -5.60
CA PHE A 290 3.61 0.10 -6.36
C PHE A 290 3.91 0.28 -7.85
N ILE A 291 3.50 1.40 -8.45
CA ILE A 291 3.82 1.69 -9.85
C ILE A 291 5.31 1.94 -10.03
N ASP A 292 5.93 2.65 -9.10
CA ASP A 292 7.36 2.97 -9.18
C ASP A 292 8.23 1.72 -9.02
N ALA A 293 7.84 0.78 -8.14
CA ALA A 293 8.48 -0.52 -8.02
C ALA A 293 8.47 -1.30 -9.35
N LEU A 294 7.41 -1.17 -10.16
CA LEU A 294 7.33 -1.76 -11.49
C LEU A 294 8.24 -1.03 -12.48
N ARG A 295 8.28 0.31 -12.45
CA ARG A 295 9.14 1.13 -13.31
C ARG A 295 10.63 0.85 -13.11
N LEU A 296 11.03 0.56 -11.88
CA LEU A 296 12.41 0.23 -11.54
C LEU A 296 12.84 -1.16 -12.03
N LYS A 297 11.91 -2.01 -12.51
CA LYS A 297 12.26 -3.26 -13.18
C LYS A 297 12.69 -2.98 -14.63
N LYS A 298 13.85 -3.54 -15.02
CA LYS A 298 14.49 -3.30 -16.33
C LYS A 298 13.58 -3.57 -17.54
N ASP A 299 12.66 -4.53 -17.42
CA ASP A 299 11.82 -4.99 -18.54
C ASP A 299 10.46 -4.28 -18.62
N CYS A 300 10.15 -3.38 -17.68
CA CYS A 300 8.86 -2.69 -17.60
C CYS A 300 8.99 -1.21 -18.02
N LYS A 301 8.44 -0.86 -19.18
CA LYS A 301 8.35 0.54 -19.64
C LYS A 301 7.04 1.17 -19.19
N VAL A 302 6.98 1.62 -17.94
CA VAL A 302 5.83 2.38 -17.41
C VAL A 302 6.19 3.87 -17.28
N SER A 303 5.33 4.74 -17.80
CA SER A 303 5.55 6.20 -17.77
C SER A 303 5.48 6.75 -16.34
N ILE A 304 6.32 7.74 -16.03
CA ILE A 304 6.29 8.43 -14.73
C ILE A 304 4.98 9.18 -14.48
N HIS A 305 4.27 9.56 -15.55
CA HIS A 305 3.00 10.30 -15.46
C HIS A 305 1.86 9.48 -14.83
N TYR A 306 1.99 8.14 -14.75
CA TYR A 306 1.00 7.30 -14.08
C TYR A 306 1.11 7.34 -12.55
N LEU A 307 2.22 7.79 -11.97
CA LEU A 307 2.41 7.81 -10.52
C LEU A 307 1.36 8.70 -9.82
N PRO A 308 1.20 9.98 -10.18
CA PRO A 308 0.16 10.84 -9.59
C PRO A 308 -1.25 10.25 -9.71
N PHE A 309 -1.56 9.63 -10.85
CA PHE A 309 -2.88 9.02 -11.08
C PHE A 309 -3.11 7.81 -10.19
N ALA A 310 -2.14 6.90 -10.11
CA ALA A 310 -2.23 5.73 -9.24
C ALA A 310 -2.33 6.14 -7.77
N GLY A 311 -1.56 7.13 -7.34
CA GLY A 311 -1.66 7.68 -6.00
C GLY A 311 -3.04 8.29 -5.72
N LEU A 312 -3.55 9.15 -6.61
CA LEU A 312 -4.88 9.75 -6.44
C LEU A 312 -5.97 8.68 -6.39
N LEU A 313 -5.91 7.69 -7.28
CA LEU A 313 -6.86 6.59 -7.29
C LEU A 313 -6.80 5.79 -5.98
N SER A 314 -5.60 5.43 -5.50
CA SER A 314 -5.43 4.74 -4.21
C SER A 314 -5.96 5.56 -3.03
N GLY A 315 -5.60 6.84 -2.93
CA GLY A 315 -6.11 7.72 -1.88
C GLY A 315 -7.63 7.85 -1.88
N LEU A 316 -8.23 8.03 -3.06
CA LEU A 316 -9.68 8.14 -3.23
C LEU A 316 -10.40 6.82 -2.91
N CYS A 317 -9.91 5.70 -3.44
CA CYS A 317 -10.52 4.39 -3.20
C CYS A 317 -10.41 3.98 -1.73
N THR A 318 -9.28 4.22 -1.07
CA THR A 318 -9.11 3.85 0.34
C THR A 318 -9.97 4.72 1.27
N MET A 319 -10.11 6.02 0.99
CA MET A 319 -10.75 6.94 1.94
C MET A 319 -12.22 7.27 1.65
N PHE A 320 -12.63 7.22 0.38
CA PHE A 320 -13.96 7.70 -0.03
C PHE A 320 -14.87 6.60 -0.58
N PHE A 321 -14.33 5.48 -1.08
CA PHE A 321 -15.17 4.44 -1.63
C PHE A 321 -15.79 3.63 -0.48
N GLY A 322 -17.11 3.46 -0.54
CA GLY A 322 -17.87 2.66 0.42
C GLY A 322 -17.93 1.18 0.06
N ASN A 323 -18.66 0.41 0.86
CA ASN A 323 -18.95 -0.98 0.53
C ASN A 323 -19.96 -1.10 -0.62
N SER A 324 -20.22 -2.35 -1.03
CA SER A 324 -21.08 -2.66 -2.17
C SER A 324 -22.58 -2.67 -1.85
N HIS A 325 -22.99 -2.26 -0.63
CA HIS A 325 -24.38 -2.37 -0.19
C HIS A 325 -25.34 -1.62 -1.12
N SER A 326 -25.07 -0.34 -1.41
CA SER A 326 -25.89 0.45 -2.33
C SER A 326 -25.97 -0.18 -3.73
N PHE A 327 -24.86 -0.73 -4.22
CA PHE A 327 -24.82 -1.40 -5.52
C PHE A 327 -25.69 -2.67 -5.57
N PHE A 328 -25.86 -3.41 -4.47
CA PHE A 328 -26.68 -4.63 -4.47
C PHE A 328 -28.16 -4.40 -4.09
N TYR A 329 -28.45 -3.35 -3.32
CA TYR A 329 -29.80 -3.05 -2.82
C TYR A 329 -30.58 -2.05 -3.70
N ASP A 330 -29.90 -1.28 -4.53
CA ASP A 330 -30.57 -0.44 -5.53
C ASP A 330 -31.23 -1.33 -6.60
N GLU A 331 -32.56 -1.29 -6.66
CA GLU A 331 -33.41 -2.10 -7.54
C GLU A 331 -33.13 -1.85 -9.02
N GLN A 332 -32.58 -0.68 -9.36
CA GLN A 332 -32.24 -0.33 -10.73
C GLN A 332 -30.85 -0.83 -11.13
N SER A 333 -30.02 -1.18 -10.15
CA SER A 333 -28.62 -1.51 -10.36
C SER A 333 -28.44 -2.85 -11.10
N ILE A 334 -27.28 -2.97 -11.75
CA ILE A 334 -26.87 -4.24 -12.35
C ILE A 334 -26.61 -5.29 -11.26
N GLY A 335 -26.08 -4.88 -10.11
CA GLY A 335 -25.77 -5.78 -8.99
C GLY A 335 -27.01 -6.48 -8.45
N ASN A 336 -28.10 -5.74 -8.26
CA ASN A 336 -29.38 -6.27 -7.83
C ASN A 336 -29.93 -7.27 -8.85
N LYS A 337 -29.90 -6.94 -10.14
CA LYS A 337 -30.34 -7.84 -11.23
C LYS A 337 -29.52 -9.14 -11.31
N VAL A 338 -28.21 -9.08 -11.06
CA VAL A 338 -27.34 -10.27 -11.01
C VAL A 338 -27.68 -11.16 -9.80
N LEU A 339 -27.91 -10.57 -8.62
CA LEU A 339 -28.35 -11.30 -7.43
C LEU A 339 -29.78 -11.83 -7.54
N PHE A 340 -30.63 -11.26 -8.39
CA PHE A 340 -31.98 -11.76 -8.67
C PHE A 340 -32.06 -12.72 -9.87
N TRP A 341 -30.94 -13.13 -10.44
CA TRP A 341 -30.95 -14.23 -11.40
C TRP A 341 -31.50 -15.49 -10.71
N LYS A 342 -32.38 -16.26 -11.38
CA LYS A 342 -33.21 -17.35 -10.78
C LYS A 342 -32.45 -18.29 -9.82
N ILE A 343 -31.16 -18.52 -10.06
CA ILE A 343 -30.29 -19.35 -9.23
C ILE A 343 -30.17 -18.83 -7.78
N TRP A 344 -29.99 -17.53 -7.60
CA TRP A 344 -29.71 -16.92 -6.29
C TRP A 344 -30.98 -16.73 -5.44
N LYS A 345 -32.12 -16.43 -6.09
CA LYS A 345 -33.43 -16.47 -5.43
C LYS A 345 -33.77 -17.89 -4.93
N GLY A 346 -33.37 -18.91 -5.69
CA GLY A 346 -33.48 -20.32 -5.28
C GLY A 346 -32.57 -20.71 -4.09
N LEU A 347 -31.53 -19.92 -3.81
CA LEU A 347 -30.65 -20.07 -2.64
C LEU A 347 -31.13 -19.25 -1.43
N GLY A 348 -32.32 -18.62 -1.50
CA GLY A 348 -32.89 -17.85 -0.39
C GLY A 348 -32.33 -16.43 -0.24
N VAL A 349 -31.66 -15.88 -1.26
CA VAL A 349 -31.14 -14.50 -1.24
C VAL A 349 -32.27 -13.51 -1.52
N ASN A 350 -32.62 -12.68 -0.53
CA ASN A 350 -33.56 -11.57 -0.66
C ASN A 350 -32.87 -10.27 -0.20
N VAL A 351 -32.70 -9.30 -1.10
CA VAL A 351 -31.98 -8.04 -0.82
C VAL A 351 -32.91 -6.86 -0.52
N GLY A 352 -34.20 -7.08 -0.24
CA GLY A 352 -35.13 -6.01 0.16
C GLY A 352 -35.28 -4.88 -0.87
N ASN A 353 -35.70 -3.69 -0.43
CA ASN A 353 -35.95 -2.48 -1.24
C ASN A 353 -35.28 -1.25 -0.58
N THR A 354 -34.87 -0.26 -1.38
CA THR A 354 -34.13 0.96 -0.96
C THR A 354 -34.95 2.24 -0.81
N GLY A 355 -36.27 2.18 -0.88
CA GLY A 355 -37.18 3.33 -0.94
C GLY A 355 -37.06 4.32 0.22
N ASN A 356 -36.54 3.89 1.36
CA ASN A 356 -36.21 4.74 2.53
C ASN A 356 -34.72 4.68 2.90
N PHE A 357 -33.82 4.66 1.91
CA PHE A 357 -32.38 4.58 2.18
C PHE A 357 -31.88 5.75 3.04
N PHE A 358 -31.29 5.42 4.19
CA PHE A 358 -30.54 6.32 5.04
C PHE A 358 -29.07 5.88 5.03
N TYR A 359 -28.12 6.81 4.96
CA TYR A 359 -26.70 6.45 4.77
C TYR A 359 -26.15 5.42 5.78
N PRO A 360 -26.57 5.36 7.07
CA PRO A 360 -26.13 4.33 8.01
C PRO A 360 -26.67 2.94 7.73
N ASN A 361 -27.66 2.78 6.84
CA ASN A 361 -28.07 1.47 6.35
C ASN A 361 -26.91 0.74 5.66
N SER A 362 -25.95 1.49 5.09
CA SER A 362 -24.77 0.88 4.47
C SER A 362 -23.78 0.32 5.50
N THR A 363 -23.84 0.72 6.77
CA THR A 363 -23.01 0.11 7.83
C THR A 363 -23.80 -0.91 8.67
N ARG A 364 -25.13 -0.85 8.58
CA ARG A 364 -26.09 -1.72 9.26
C ARG A 364 -26.86 -2.55 8.21
N PHE A 365 -26.17 -3.44 7.51
CA PHE A 365 -26.81 -4.38 6.58
C PHE A 365 -26.69 -5.84 7.03
N ILE A 366 -25.77 -6.14 7.95
CA ILE A 366 -25.68 -7.46 8.58
C ILE A 366 -26.78 -7.54 9.64
N GLY A 367 -27.80 -8.34 9.39
CA GLY A 367 -28.98 -8.47 10.25
C GLY A 367 -30.02 -7.36 10.11
N HIS A 368 -29.58 -6.11 9.92
CA HIS A 368 -30.45 -4.91 9.95
C HIS A 368 -31.08 -4.53 8.61
N ASN A 369 -30.50 -4.93 7.48
CA ASN A 369 -31.05 -4.59 6.15
C ASN A 369 -30.80 -5.73 5.15
N PRO A 370 -31.82 -6.46 4.66
CA PRO A 370 -33.22 -6.36 5.09
C PRO A 370 -33.37 -6.76 6.56
N ASP A 371 -34.42 -6.26 7.21
CA ASP A 371 -34.66 -6.48 8.63
C ASP A 371 -35.04 -7.94 8.93
N LEU A 372 -34.10 -8.71 9.49
CA LEU A 372 -34.32 -10.11 9.82
C LEU A 372 -35.26 -10.33 11.02
N TYR A 373 -35.68 -9.27 11.73
CA TYR A 373 -36.79 -9.37 12.70
C TYR A 373 -38.09 -9.77 12.03
N THR A 374 -38.35 -9.24 10.83
CA THR A 374 -39.59 -9.51 10.09
C THR A 374 -39.68 -10.93 9.53
N ASP A 375 -38.53 -11.60 9.38
CA ASP A 375 -38.42 -12.96 8.84
C ASP A 375 -38.35 -14.06 9.92
N GLY A 376 -38.52 -13.73 11.21
CA GLY A 376 -38.41 -14.71 12.30
C GLY A 376 -37.00 -15.29 12.50
N LEU A 377 -35.98 -14.64 11.92
CA LEU A 377 -34.57 -15.06 11.94
C LEU A 377 -33.70 -14.20 12.88
N ALA A 378 -34.30 -13.27 13.62
CA ALA A 378 -33.60 -12.39 14.56
C ALA A 378 -32.75 -13.15 15.58
N ASP A 379 -33.25 -14.30 16.03
CA ASP A 379 -32.57 -15.16 16.99
C ASP A 379 -31.39 -15.93 16.41
N LYS A 380 -30.94 -15.68 15.18
CA LYS A 380 -29.72 -16.28 14.61
C LYS A 380 -28.81 -15.26 13.91
N ALA A 381 -29.26 -14.01 13.81
CA ALA A 381 -28.55 -12.96 13.11
C ALA A 381 -27.39 -12.37 13.93
N ASP A 382 -26.32 -11.99 13.20
CA ASP A 382 -25.05 -11.47 13.71
C ASP A 382 -25.16 -9.99 14.15
N TRP A 383 -26.08 -9.21 13.57
CA TRP A 383 -26.37 -7.78 13.89
C TRP A 383 -25.15 -6.85 13.92
N THR A 384 -24.01 -7.30 13.41
CA THR A 384 -22.72 -6.59 13.44
C THR A 384 -22.75 -5.34 12.57
N ILE A 385 -22.07 -4.29 13.03
CA ILE A 385 -21.89 -3.05 12.29
C ILE A 385 -20.56 -3.10 11.53
N HIS A 386 -20.57 -2.69 10.26
CA HIS A 386 -19.35 -2.58 9.47
C HIS A 386 -19.16 -1.15 8.95
N GLU A 387 -18.26 -0.42 9.60
CA GLU A 387 -17.88 0.92 9.17
C GLU A 387 -16.73 0.89 8.16
N PHE A 388 -16.83 1.77 7.17
CA PHE A 388 -15.78 2.04 6.20
C PHE A 388 -15.32 3.49 6.32
N PRO A 389 -14.09 3.85 5.89
CA PRO A 389 -13.47 5.14 6.21
C PRO A 389 -14.33 6.38 5.92
N PHE A 390 -15.05 6.39 4.79
CA PHE A 390 -15.93 7.50 4.43
C PHE A 390 -17.10 7.69 5.40
N TYR A 391 -17.68 6.59 5.91
CA TYR A 391 -18.76 6.66 6.89
C TYR A 391 -18.28 7.30 8.20
N SER A 392 -17.15 6.85 8.72
CA SER A 392 -16.57 7.40 9.95
C SER A 392 -16.12 8.85 9.76
N TYR A 393 -15.70 9.26 8.55
CA TYR A 393 -15.51 10.68 8.23
C TYR A 393 -16.82 11.47 8.35
N LEU A 394 -17.91 10.98 7.76
CA LEU A 394 -19.19 11.68 7.76
C LEU A 394 -19.73 11.85 9.17
N ILE A 395 -19.60 10.81 10.02
CA ILE A 395 -19.93 10.93 11.44
C ILE A 395 -18.98 11.92 12.11
N SER A 396 -17.68 11.80 11.87
CA SER A 396 -16.63 12.66 12.43
C SER A 396 -16.47 12.53 13.96
N ASP A 397 -16.51 11.32 14.50
CA ASP A 397 -15.90 11.01 15.79
C ASP A 397 -14.42 10.63 15.61
N LEU A 398 -13.62 10.90 16.63
CA LEU A 398 -12.17 10.67 16.61
C LEU A 398 -11.89 9.28 17.18
N HIS A 399 -12.63 8.29 16.66
CA HIS A 399 -12.60 6.94 17.18
C HIS A 399 -11.28 6.22 16.85
N ALA A 400 -10.97 5.23 17.67
CA ALA A 400 -9.79 4.40 17.59
C ALA A 400 -9.49 3.80 16.21
N HIS A 401 -10.47 3.16 15.54
CA HIS A 401 -10.27 2.55 14.23
C HIS A 401 -9.96 3.59 13.16
N VAL A 402 -10.56 4.78 13.25
CA VAL A 402 -10.32 5.88 12.30
C VAL A 402 -8.86 6.34 12.38
N VAL A 403 -8.37 6.59 13.60
CA VAL A 403 -6.99 7.05 13.80
C VAL A 403 -5.98 5.95 13.46
N SER A 404 -6.31 4.69 13.78
CA SER A 404 -5.45 3.52 13.56
C SER A 404 -5.09 3.30 12.09
N LEU A 405 -5.95 3.69 11.12
CA LEU A 405 -5.64 3.64 9.68
C LEU A 405 -4.29 4.26 9.34
N THR A 406 -3.90 5.32 10.05
CA THR A 406 -2.61 6.00 9.89
C THR A 406 -1.43 5.09 10.24
N ILE A 407 -1.56 4.31 11.32
CA ILE A 407 -0.54 3.37 11.80
C ILE A 407 -0.46 2.17 10.84
N VAL A 408 -1.62 1.66 10.46
CA VAL A 408 -1.80 0.54 9.53
C VAL A 408 -1.09 0.77 8.20
N LEU A 409 -1.32 1.93 7.57
CA LEU A 409 -0.77 2.19 6.25
C LEU A 409 0.76 2.36 6.29
N LEU A 410 1.33 2.79 7.42
CA LEU A 410 2.77 2.76 7.64
C LEU A 410 3.31 1.34 7.82
N ILE A 411 2.61 0.45 8.54
CA ILE A 411 2.98 -0.96 8.62
C ILE A 411 3.07 -1.57 7.21
N ILE A 412 2.07 -1.30 6.37
CA ILE A 412 2.04 -1.77 4.97
C ILE A 412 3.23 -1.20 4.19
N ALA A 413 3.51 0.10 4.30
CA ALA A 413 4.62 0.74 3.59
C ALA A 413 5.99 0.18 3.98
N PHE A 414 6.25 0.01 5.28
CA PHE A 414 7.53 -0.52 5.77
C PHE A 414 7.69 -2.02 5.52
N MET A 415 6.60 -2.79 5.54
CA MET A 415 6.65 -4.20 5.16
C MET A 415 6.88 -4.35 3.64
N PHE A 416 6.23 -3.51 2.83
CA PHE A 416 6.44 -3.49 1.38
C PHE A 416 7.90 -3.17 1.03
N ILE A 417 8.49 -2.11 1.62
CA ILE A 417 9.88 -1.74 1.31
C ILE A 417 10.88 -2.83 1.76
N ALA A 418 10.60 -3.50 2.88
CA ALA A 418 11.40 -4.65 3.33
C ALA A 418 11.36 -5.78 2.29
N VAL A 419 10.17 -6.16 1.82
CA VAL A 419 9.97 -7.20 0.80
C VAL A 419 10.58 -6.79 -0.54
N TYR A 420 10.44 -5.54 -0.96
CA TYR A 420 11.01 -5.04 -2.21
C TYR A 420 12.53 -5.12 -2.22
N HIS A 421 13.19 -4.74 -1.12
CA HIS A 421 14.64 -4.85 -0.96
C HIS A 421 15.13 -6.27 -0.67
N ALA A 422 14.23 -7.25 -0.49
CA ALA A 422 14.59 -8.65 -0.31
C ALA A 422 15.17 -9.22 -1.61
N LYS A 423 16.50 -9.34 -1.65
CA LYS A 423 17.25 -9.98 -2.72
C LYS A 423 17.66 -11.40 -2.33
N HIS A 424 17.57 -12.33 -3.29
CA HIS A 424 18.06 -13.68 -3.13
C HIS A 424 19.57 -13.66 -2.85
N PRO A 425 20.08 -14.45 -1.89
CA PRO A 425 21.50 -14.52 -1.64
C PRO A 425 22.18 -15.28 -2.79
N GLU A 426 22.55 -14.57 -3.85
CA GLU A 426 23.35 -15.12 -4.97
C GLU A 426 24.66 -15.78 -4.49
N LYS A 427 25.15 -15.44 -3.30
CA LYS A 427 26.45 -15.89 -2.76
C LYS A 427 26.40 -17.04 -1.74
N ALA A 428 25.22 -17.50 -1.33
CA ALA A 428 25.10 -18.58 -0.32
C ALA A 428 25.14 -20.00 -0.92
N LEU A 429 24.87 -20.13 -2.22
CA LEU A 429 24.85 -21.44 -2.90
C LEU A 429 26.26 -22.09 -2.96
N ASN A 430 27.32 -21.27 -2.92
CA ASN A 430 28.71 -21.75 -2.98
C ASN A 430 29.30 -22.17 -1.60
N SER A 431 28.53 -22.12 -0.51
CA SER A 431 29.04 -22.44 0.84
C SER A 431 28.47 -23.69 1.49
N MET A 432 27.75 -24.55 0.75
CA MET A 432 27.25 -25.84 1.28
C MET A 432 28.36 -26.81 1.75
N CYS A 433 29.63 -26.50 1.51
CA CYS A 433 30.80 -27.25 2.01
C CYS A 433 31.62 -26.48 3.07
N ARG A 434 30.99 -25.76 4.02
CA ARG A 434 31.71 -25.18 5.18
C ARG A 434 31.41 -25.91 6.47
N ARG A 435 32.46 -26.21 7.24
CA ARG A 435 32.40 -26.67 8.63
C ARG A 435 31.42 -25.78 9.42
N HIS A 436 30.36 -26.37 9.95
CA HIS A 436 29.41 -25.69 10.84
C HIS A 436 30.16 -25.13 12.04
N ASN A 437 30.03 -23.83 12.27
CA ASN A 437 30.46 -23.21 13.50
C ASN A 437 29.25 -22.46 14.04
N PHE A 438 28.58 -23.09 15.00
CA PHE A 438 27.31 -22.62 15.56
C PHE A 438 27.34 -21.14 15.95
N THR A 439 28.47 -20.65 16.50
CA THR A 439 28.62 -19.23 16.87
C THR A 439 28.58 -18.28 15.67
N LYS A 440 29.15 -18.67 14.52
CA LYS A 440 29.11 -17.88 13.28
C LYS A 440 27.74 -17.95 12.62
N ASP A 441 27.09 -19.11 12.69
CA ASP A 441 25.75 -19.32 12.15
C ASP A 441 24.72 -18.48 12.94
N LEU A 442 24.86 -18.43 14.27
CA LEU A 442 24.08 -17.56 15.16
C LEU A 442 24.19 -16.08 14.74
N VAL A 443 25.41 -15.53 14.65
CA VAL A 443 25.62 -14.12 14.27
C VAL A 443 25.08 -13.83 12.86
N SER A 444 25.20 -14.79 11.93
CA SER A 444 24.63 -14.67 10.60
C SER A 444 23.11 -14.55 10.66
N GLU A 445 22.41 -15.42 11.39
CA GLU A 445 20.95 -15.37 11.54
C GLU A 445 20.48 -14.07 12.22
N MET A 446 21.22 -13.51 13.20
CA MET A 446 20.90 -12.18 13.75
C MET A 446 20.80 -11.13 12.65
N SER A 447 21.71 -11.14 11.68
CA SER A 447 21.73 -10.13 10.61
C SER A 447 20.52 -10.23 9.67
N PHE A 448 19.89 -11.40 9.57
CA PHE A 448 18.68 -11.62 8.79
C PHE A 448 17.41 -11.18 9.54
N ILE A 449 17.39 -11.36 10.87
CA ILE A 449 16.22 -11.08 11.72
C ILE A 449 16.21 -9.61 12.18
N PHE A 450 17.35 -9.05 12.58
CA PHE A 450 17.42 -7.70 13.13
C PHE A 450 17.55 -6.64 12.03
N ARG A 451 16.41 -6.35 11.40
CA ARG A 451 16.26 -5.34 10.34
C ARG A 451 15.51 -4.12 10.87
N PRO A 452 15.97 -2.88 10.57
CA PRO A 452 15.31 -1.67 11.08
C PRO A 452 13.84 -1.56 10.64
N GLU A 453 13.50 -2.08 9.46
CA GLU A 453 12.11 -2.15 8.97
C GLU A 453 11.22 -2.98 9.92
N PHE A 454 11.74 -4.09 10.46
CA PHE A 454 11.00 -4.97 11.37
C PHE A 454 10.84 -4.36 12.77
N PHE A 455 11.85 -3.62 13.23
CA PHE A 455 11.73 -2.82 14.46
C PHE A 455 10.65 -1.75 14.34
N LEU A 456 10.56 -1.07 13.18
CA LEU A 456 9.50 -0.09 12.92
C LEU A 456 8.13 -0.77 12.86
N CYS A 457 7.99 -1.92 12.19
CA CYS A 457 6.75 -2.68 12.22
C CYS A 457 6.36 -3.09 13.64
N ALA A 458 7.30 -3.58 14.45
CA ALA A 458 7.04 -3.90 15.86
C ALA A 458 6.63 -2.67 16.69
N PHE A 459 7.26 -1.51 16.44
CA PHE A 459 6.88 -0.24 17.04
C PHE A 459 5.44 0.15 16.70
N PHE A 460 5.09 0.13 15.42
CA PHE A 460 3.72 0.44 14.97
C PHE A 460 2.69 -0.58 15.45
N LEU A 461 3.03 -1.87 15.54
CA LEU A 461 2.17 -2.88 16.15
C LEU A 461 1.94 -2.59 17.63
N GLY A 462 2.97 -2.14 18.35
CA GLY A 462 2.83 -1.67 19.73
C GLY A 462 1.92 -0.44 19.84
N LEU A 463 2.07 0.54 18.94
CA LEU A 463 1.15 1.69 18.89
C LEU A 463 -0.28 1.27 18.53
N ALA A 464 -0.45 0.29 17.64
CA ALA A 464 -1.75 -0.25 17.27
C ALA A 464 -2.44 -0.86 18.48
N GLN A 465 -1.76 -1.63 19.34
CA GLN A 465 -2.36 -2.14 20.59
C GLN A 465 -2.98 -1.03 21.45
N MET A 466 -2.31 0.12 21.54
CA MET A 466 -2.76 1.25 22.36
C MET A 466 -3.82 2.11 21.67
N CYS A 467 -3.88 2.07 20.33
CA CYS A 467 -4.76 2.91 19.51
C CYS A 467 -6.06 2.19 19.14
N ASN A 468 -5.95 0.94 18.67
CA ASN A 468 -7.06 0.03 18.40
C ASN A 468 -6.56 -1.41 18.62
N TYR A 469 -6.95 -1.99 19.75
CA TYR A 469 -6.42 -3.27 20.20
C TYR A 469 -6.64 -4.42 19.19
N TRP A 470 -7.71 -4.35 18.38
CA TRP A 470 -8.03 -5.37 17.37
C TRP A 470 -7.08 -5.34 16.17
N ASP A 471 -6.65 -4.15 15.76
CA ASP A 471 -5.75 -3.98 14.62
C ASP A 471 -4.39 -4.63 14.87
N PHE A 472 -3.95 -4.68 16.13
CA PHE A 472 -2.69 -5.35 16.47
C PHE A 472 -2.61 -6.78 15.93
N LEU A 473 -3.60 -7.63 16.19
CA LEU A 473 -3.57 -9.03 15.76
C LEU A 473 -3.70 -9.16 14.24
N ILE A 474 -4.59 -8.37 13.63
CA ILE A 474 -4.80 -8.38 12.17
C ILE A 474 -3.50 -8.00 11.45
N TYR A 475 -2.87 -6.90 11.85
CA TYR A 475 -1.65 -6.43 11.19
C TYR A 475 -0.41 -7.19 11.63
N PHE A 476 -0.43 -7.88 12.77
CA PHE A 476 0.58 -8.89 13.10
C PHE A 476 0.54 -10.05 12.11
N VAL A 477 -0.65 -10.57 11.78
CA VAL A 477 -0.80 -11.62 10.75
C VAL A 477 -0.37 -11.11 9.37
N PHE A 478 -0.75 -9.88 9.01
CA PHE A 478 -0.25 -9.24 7.77
C PHE A 478 1.30 -9.17 7.76
N CYS A 479 1.92 -8.77 8.87
CA CYS A 479 3.37 -8.76 8.99
C CYS A 479 3.97 -10.17 8.86
N ALA A 480 3.35 -11.19 9.46
CA ALA A 480 3.78 -12.58 9.33
C ALA A 480 3.77 -13.04 7.86
N MET A 481 2.72 -12.68 7.09
CA MET A 481 2.66 -12.94 5.66
C MET A 481 3.76 -12.20 4.89
N GLY A 482 4.00 -10.93 5.20
CA GLY A 482 5.09 -10.15 4.61
C GLY A 482 6.47 -10.72 4.92
N LEU A 483 6.69 -11.18 6.16
CA LEU A 483 7.91 -11.85 6.60
C LEU A 483 8.12 -13.18 5.86
N LEU A 484 7.06 -13.98 5.65
CA LEU A 484 7.15 -15.20 4.86
C LEU A 484 7.59 -14.92 3.42
N VAL A 485 7.04 -13.88 2.79
CA VAL A 485 7.46 -13.46 1.45
C VAL A 485 8.90 -12.94 1.48
N TYR A 486 9.27 -12.11 2.46
CA TYR A 486 10.62 -11.59 2.64
C TYR A 486 11.64 -12.73 2.75
N PHE A 487 11.44 -13.66 3.68
CA PHE A 487 12.37 -14.78 3.90
C PHE A 487 12.29 -15.81 2.78
N GLY A 488 11.14 -16.00 2.12
CA GLY A 488 11.01 -16.83 0.94
C GLY A 488 11.87 -16.34 -0.22
N ARG A 489 12.01 -15.02 -0.37
CA ARG A 489 12.91 -14.40 -1.38
C ARG A 489 14.39 -14.49 -1.00
N ARG A 490 14.70 -14.63 0.29
CA ARG A 490 16.08 -14.60 0.82
C ARG A 490 16.64 -15.97 1.23
N SER A 491 15.81 -17.00 1.29
CA SER A 491 16.22 -18.34 1.72
C SER A 491 16.30 -19.26 0.51
N THR A 492 17.24 -20.20 0.54
CA THR A 492 17.37 -21.23 -0.49
C THR A 492 16.20 -22.20 -0.47
N PHE A 493 15.72 -22.53 0.73
CA PHE A 493 14.57 -23.42 0.95
C PHE A 493 13.41 -22.63 1.55
N LEU A 494 12.23 -22.81 0.98
CA LEU A 494 11.00 -22.26 1.55
C LEU A 494 10.67 -22.97 2.88
N PHE A 495 10.68 -24.30 2.87
CA PHE A 495 10.46 -25.12 4.07
C PHE A 495 11.19 -26.46 3.99
N THR A 496 11.47 -27.02 5.16
CA THR A 496 11.79 -28.43 5.44
C THR A 496 10.73 -28.98 6.40
N PHE A 497 10.58 -30.31 6.50
CA PHE A 497 9.65 -30.94 7.43
C PHE A 497 9.84 -30.45 8.87
N SER A 498 11.09 -30.41 9.35
CA SER A 498 11.42 -29.86 10.68
C SER A 498 11.01 -28.40 10.83
N SER A 499 11.21 -27.57 9.80
CA SER A 499 10.84 -26.15 9.88
C SER A 499 9.32 -25.91 9.87
N VAL A 500 8.52 -26.82 9.30
CA VAL A 500 7.05 -26.76 9.41
C VAL A 500 6.64 -27.01 10.86
N LEU A 501 7.21 -28.03 11.50
CA LEU A 501 6.95 -28.32 12.91
C LEU A 501 7.38 -27.17 13.82
N ILE A 502 8.56 -26.59 13.57
CA ILE A 502 9.07 -25.42 14.31
C ILE A 502 8.13 -24.23 14.16
N PHE A 503 7.68 -23.92 12.94
CA PHE A 503 6.78 -22.80 12.72
C PHE A 503 5.41 -22.98 13.38
N ILE A 504 4.84 -24.20 13.32
CA ILE A 504 3.59 -24.52 14.03
C ILE A 504 3.80 -24.36 15.54
N PHE A 505 4.91 -24.84 16.07
CA PHE A 505 5.27 -24.66 17.47
C PHE A 505 5.39 -23.18 17.84
N ASP A 506 6.15 -22.39 17.08
CA ASP A 506 6.36 -20.96 17.34
C ASP A 506 5.03 -20.20 17.30
N ALA A 507 4.22 -20.39 16.25
CA ALA A 507 2.91 -19.74 16.12
C ALA A 507 1.94 -20.17 17.24
N GLY A 508 1.91 -21.47 17.57
CA GLY A 508 1.11 -22.01 18.67
C GLY A 508 1.56 -21.50 20.04
N ALA A 509 2.87 -21.34 20.25
CA ALA A 509 3.42 -20.80 21.49
C ALA A 509 3.09 -19.32 21.65
N ILE A 510 3.29 -18.50 20.61
CA ILE A 510 2.93 -17.07 20.62
C ILE A 510 1.45 -16.90 20.98
N LEU A 511 0.56 -17.58 20.25
CA LEU A 511 -0.89 -17.47 20.44
C LEU A 511 -1.35 -18.06 21.78
N GLY A 512 -0.84 -19.24 22.15
CA GLY A 512 -1.19 -19.91 23.40
C GLY A 512 -0.77 -19.10 24.63
N ILE A 513 0.42 -18.50 24.59
CA ILE A 513 0.89 -17.61 25.65
C ILE A 513 0.06 -16.34 25.71
N TYR A 514 -0.24 -15.74 24.55
CA TYR A 514 -1.10 -14.56 24.47
C TYR A 514 -2.48 -14.83 25.09
N LEU A 515 -3.19 -15.89 24.68
CA LEU A 515 -4.53 -16.17 25.19
C LEU A 515 -4.56 -16.54 26.68
N LYS A 516 -3.52 -17.20 27.19
CA LYS A 516 -3.51 -17.72 28.56
C LYS A 516 -2.94 -16.75 29.60
N PHE A 517 -1.91 -16.00 29.24
CA PHE A 517 -1.12 -15.21 30.18
C PHE A 517 -1.26 -13.71 29.99
N SER A 518 -2.04 -13.24 29.01
CA SER A 518 -2.24 -11.82 28.75
C SER A 518 -2.60 -11.03 30.02
N ASN A 519 -3.48 -11.56 30.86
CA ASN A 519 -3.90 -10.95 32.14
C ASN A 519 -2.73 -10.64 33.10
N ASN A 520 -1.60 -11.36 33.00
CA ASN A 520 -0.38 -11.07 33.73
C ASN A 520 0.68 -10.53 32.76
N VAL A 521 0.66 -9.21 32.56
CA VAL A 521 1.45 -8.51 31.54
C VAL A 521 2.96 -8.80 31.66
N PHE A 522 3.51 -8.85 32.89
CA PHE A 522 4.93 -9.11 33.09
C PHE A 522 5.31 -10.54 32.71
N LEU A 523 4.54 -11.52 33.19
CA LEU A 523 4.75 -12.92 32.85
C LEU A 523 4.56 -13.15 31.34
N HIS A 524 3.54 -12.53 30.75
CA HIS A 524 3.28 -12.58 29.31
C HIS A 524 4.50 -12.17 28.50
N ILE A 525 5.09 -11.00 28.77
CA ILE A 525 6.28 -10.52 28.04
C ILE A 525 7.48 -11.42 28.26
N CYS A 526 7.74 -11.87 29.50
CA CYS A 526 8.85 -12.78 29.78
C CYS A 526 8.73 -14.09 28.99
N LEU A 527 7.52 -14.66 28.91
CA LEU A 527 7.25 -15.86 28.14
C LEU A 527 7.38 -15.63 26.63
N GLN A 528 6.92 -14.49 26.11
CA GLN A 528 7.09 -14.16 24.68
C GLN A 528 8.58 -13.99 24.32
N ILE A 529 9.38 -13.35 25.18
CA ILE A 529 10.83 -13.26 25.00
C ILE A 529 11.47 -14.66 25.02
N ALA A 530 11.03 -15.55 25.91
CA ALA A 530 11.52 -16.92 25.93
C ALA A 530 11.19 -17.67 24.63
N VAL A 531 9.98 -17.51 24.08
CA VAL A 531 9.61 -18.07 22.76
C VAL A 531 10.51 -17.52 21.67
N PHE A 532 10.76 -16.21 21.65
CA PHE A 532 11.68 -15.61 20.68
C PHE A 532 13.08 -16.21 20.78
N MET A 533 13.64 -16.37 21.98
CA MET A 533 14.96 -16.95 22.18
C MET A 533 15.02 -18.43 21.73
N ILE A 534 13.96 -19.22 21.99
CA ILE A 534 13.87 -20.61 21.56
C ILE A 534 13.75 -20.69 20.03
N ALA A 535 12.83 -19.94 19.44
CA ALA A 535 12.62 -19.87 17.99
C ALA A 535 13.92 -19.48 17.27
N TYR A 536 14.66 -18.53 17.84
CA TYR A 536 15.95 -18.09 17.33
C TYR A 536 17.03 -19.18 17.34
N MET A 537 17.10 -19.98 18.41
CA MET A 537 18.00 -21.14 18.45
C MET A 537 17.58 -22.20 17.42
N LEU A 538 16.27 -22.46 17.29
CA LEU A 538 15.72 -23.45 16.35
C LEU A 538 15.94 -23.04 14.89
N SER A 539 15.78 -21.77 14.54
CA SER A 539 16.04 -21.27 13.18
C SER A 539 17.52 -21.28 12.82
N THR A 540 18.42 -21.17 13.82
CA THR A 540 19.86 -21.34 13.61
C THR A 540 20.22 -22.80 13.29
N VAL A 541 19.55 -23.78 13.91
CA VAL A 541 19.79 -25.22 13.67
C VAL A 541 19.10 -25.71 12.39
N PHE A 542 17.88 -25.22 12.11
CA PHE A 542 17.07 -25.61 10.96
C PHE A 542 16.70 -24.39 10.10
N PRO A 543 17.67 -23.79 9.38
CA PRO A 543 17.44 -22.57 8.62
C PRO A 543 16.56 -22.83 7.39
N SER A 544 15.39 -22.21 7.35
CA SER A 544 14.51 -22.13 6.19
C SER A 544 13.78 -20.80 6.18
N ALA A 545 13.05 -20.48 5.10
CA ALA A 545 12.21 -19.29 5.12
C ALA A 545 11.17 -19.36 6.25
N LEU A 546 10.60 -20.53 6.46
CA LEU A 546 9.53 -20.74 7.43
C LEU A 546 10.00 -20.65 8.89
N SER A 547 11.15 -21.24 9.24
CA SER A 547 11.69 -21.13 10.61
C SER A 547 12.15 -19.69 10.96
N ARG A 548 12.75 -18.98 9.99
CA ARG A 548 13.08 -17.56 10.13
C ARG A 548 11.83 -16.68 10.27
N THR A 549 10.76 -17.04 9.57
CA THR A 549 9.46 -16.36 9.70
C THR A 549 8.91 -16.53 11.12
N GLY A 550 8.88 -17.75 11.65
CA GLY A 550 8.46 -18.02 13.04
C GLY A 550 9.28 -17.23 14.07
N THR A 551 10.60 -17.18 13.89
CA THR A 551 11.50 -16.40 14.75
C THR A 551 11.22 -14.89 14.68
N ALA A 552 11.07 -14.35 13.48
CA ALA A 552 10.78 -12.92 13.30
C ALA A 552 9.38 -12.56 13.82
N MET A 553 8.39 -13.44 13.67
CA MET A 553 7.07 -13.29 14.30
C MET A 553 7.20 -13.18 15.82
N ALA A 554 7.94 -14.08 16.47
CA ALA A 554 8.16 -14.04 17.91
C ALA A 554 8.87 -12.73 18.34
N MET A 555 9.82 -12.24 17.54
CA MET A 555 10.47 -10.95 17.78
C MET A 555 9.48 -9.79 17.70
N LEU A 556 8.71 -9.69 16.60
CA LEU A 556 7.73 -8.63 16.38
C LEU A 556 6.71 -8.59 17.52
N PHE A 557 6.17 -9.76 17.90
CA PHE A 557 5.17 -9.88 18.95
C PHE A 557 5.74 -9.43 20.30
N SER A 558 6.89 -9.98 20.70
CA SER A 558 7.55 -9.63 21.97
C SER A 558 7.86 -8.14 22.07
N LEU A 559 8.42 -7.56 21.01
CA LEU A 559 8.81 -6.16 20.98
C LEU A 559 7.58 -5.22 20.96
N SER A 560 6.53 -5.58 20.23
CA SER A 560 5.26 -4.82 20.24
C SER A 560 4.62 -4.78 21.63
N CYS A 561 4.58 -5.92 22.34
CA CYS A 561 4.10 -6.00 23.72
C CYS A 561 4.98 -5.19 24.69
N ALA A 562 6.30 -5.16 24.47
CA ALA A 562 7.21 -4.35 25.27
C ALA A 562 6.98 -2.84 25.08
N ILE A 563 6.70 -2.40 23.84
CA ILE A 563 6.35 -1.00 23.55
C ILE A 563 4.99 -0.63 24.16
N ALA A 564 4.01 -1.53 24.07
CA ALA A 564 2.69 -1.33 24.65
C ALA A 564 2.63 -1.62 26.16
N LEU A 565 3.73 -2.00 26.81
CA LEU A 565 3.77 -2.43 28.23
C LEU A 565 3.11 -1.41 29.16
N SER A 566 3.47 -0.14 29.00
CA SER A 566 2.94 0.97 29.81
C SER A 566 1.41 1.08 29.75
N PHE A 567 0.84 0.81 28.58
CA PHE A 567 -0.59 0.79 28.34
C PHE A 567 -1.22 -0.50 28.89
N ASN A 568 -0.70 -1.67 28.48
CA ASN A 568 -1.25 -2.98 28.87
C ASN A 568 -1.27 -3.19 30.38
N TYR A 569 -0.37 -2.56 31.14
CA TYR A 569 -0.38 -2.63 32.60
C TYR A 569 -1.63 -2.03 33.25
N ASN A 570 -2.27 -1.04 32.60
CA ASN A 570 -3.43 -0.33 33.11
C ASN A 570 -4.70 -0.59 32.29
N PHE A 571 -4.66 -1.54 31.36
CA PHE A 571 -5.73 -1.82 30.42
C PHE A 571 -6.25 -3.23 30.59
N ASP A 572 -7.56 -3.35 30.78
CA ASP A 572 -8.23 -4.65 30.80
C ASP A 572 -8.50 -5.09 29.37
N MET A 573 -7.84 -6.18 28.95
CA MET A 573 -7.99 -6.65 27.57
C MET A 573 -9.36 -7.23 27.28
N ILE A 574 -9.82 -6.93 26.07
CA ILE A 574 -11.18 -7.22 25.60
C ILE A 574 -11.33 -8.68 25.11
N SER A 575 -10.25 -9.30 24.60
CA SER A 575 -10.29 -10.66 24.03
C SER A 575 -9.33 -11.61 24.74
N ASN A 576 -9.88 -12.56 25.50
CA ASN A 576 -9.11 -13.47 26.36
C ASN A 576 -9.34 -14.97 26.05
N SER A 577 -10.17 -15.30 25.05
CA SER A 577 -10.48 -16.71 24.75
C SER A 577 -10.97 -16.90 23.32
N ILE A 578 -10.68 -18.06 22.74
CA ILE A 578 -11.32 -18.53 21.51
C ILE A 578 -12.65 -19.20 21.88
N LYS A 579 -13.74 -18.80 21.23
CA LYS A 579 -15.07 -19.40 21.38
C LYS A 579 -15.69 -19.68 20.01
N LEU A 580 -16.62 -20.63 19.96
CA LEU A 580 -17.48 -20.79 18.79
C LEU A 580 -18.43 -19.60 18.69
N VAL A 581 -18.69 -19.14 17.48
CA VAL A 581 -19.60 -18.01 17.24
C VAL A 581 -21.04 -18.56 17.22
N ASP A 582 -21.91 -18.02 18.06
CA ASP A 582 -23.31 -18.47 18.17
C ASP A 582 -24.22 -17.88 17.07
N ARG A 583 -23.87 -16.70 16.57
CA ARG A 583 -24.59 -15.95 15.52
C ARG A 583 -23.79 -15.95 14.23
N HIS A 584 -24.45 -16.04 13.08
CA HIS A 584 -23.76 -16.16 11.81
C HIS A 584 -24.27 -15.14 10.80
N THR A 585 -23.34 -14.44 10.14
CA THR A 585 -23.66 -13.65 8.95
C THR A 585 -24.07 -14.59 7.81
N SER A 586 -25.19 -14.29 7.15
CA SER A 586 -25.66 -15.08 6.01
C SER A 586 -24.70 -14.98 4.81
N LEU A 587 -24.71 -15.99 3.93
CA LEU A 587 -23.80 -16.03 2.78
C LEU A 587 -23.96 -14.81 1.85
N PHE A 588 -25.19 -14.33 1.63
CA PHE A 588 -25.40 -13.17 0.76
C PHE A 588 -24.91 -11.86 1.39
N GLN A 589 -25.12 -11.65 2.69
CA GLN A 589 -24.55 -10.50 3.43
C GLN A 589 -23.02 -10.54 3.40
N PHE A 590 -22.41 -11.72 3.51
CA PHE A 590 -20.97 -11.88 3.33
C PHE A 590 -20.52 -11.50 1.91
N MET A 591 -21.29 -11.87 0.88
CA MET A 591 -21.00 -11.48 -0.50
C MET A 591 -21.11 -9.97 -0.71
N ILE A 592 -22.11 -9.30 -0.14
CA ILE A 592 -22.24 -7.84 -0.22
C ILE A 592 -21.00 -7.14 0.34
N LEU A 593 -20.46 -7.66 1.44
CA LEU A 593 -19.28 -7.12 2.11
C LEU A 593 -17.99 -7.41 1.32
N TRP A 594 -17.76 -8.68 0.97
CA TRP A 594 -16.45 -9.15 0.55
C TRP A 594 -16.34 -9.62 -0.90
N LEU A 595 -17.43 -9.84 -1.63
CA LEU A 595 -17.35 -10.46 -2.96
C LEU A 595 -16.44 -9.68 -3.90
N ILE A 596 -16.66 -8.37 -4.03
CA ILE A 596 -15.80 -7.52 -4.89
C ILE A 596 -14.35 -7.54 -4.39
N HIS A 597 -14.17 -7.43 -3.08
CA HIS A 597 -12.85 -7.47 -2.43
C HIS A 597 -12.12 -8.81 -2.58
N ILE A 598 -12.83 -9.93 -2.78
CA ILE A 598 -12.28 -11.28 -3.01
C ILE A 598 -12.03 -11.51 -4.50
N LEU A 599 -12.97 -11.09 -5.36
CA LEU A 599 -12.87 -11.26 -6.81
C LEU A 599 -11.67 -10.49 -7.38
N VAL A 600 -11.37 -9.30 -6.86
CA VAL A 600 -10.23 -8.50 -7.33
C VAL A 600 -8.89 -9.25 -7.13
N PRO A 601 -8.50 -9.70 -5.92
CA PRO A 601 -7.33 -10.54 -5.70
C PRO A 601 -7.34 -11.85 -6.50
N LEU A 602 -8.48 -12.57 -6.54
CA LEU A 602 -8.56 -13.83 -7.29
C LEU A 602 -8.35 -13.61 -8.79
N SER A 603 -8.92 -12.55 -9.35
CA SER A 603 -8.72 -12.18 -10.76
C SER A 603 -7.27 -11.79 -11.04
N LEU A 604 -6.61 -11.09 -10.11
CA LEU A 604 -5.18 -10.76 -10.20
C LEU A 604 -4.31 -12.02 -10.11
N ILE A 605 -4.60 -12.94 -9.19
CA ILE A 605 -3.89 -14.23 -9.08
C ILE A 605 -4.07 -15.03 -10.37
N ALA A 606 -5.30 -15.13 -10.88
CA ALA A 606 -5.59 -15.83 -12.13
C ALA A 606 -4.84 -15.19 -13.31
N LEU A 607 -4.84 -13.86 -13.40
CA LEU A 607 -4.10 -13.11 -14.41
C LEU A 607 -2.59 -13.37 -14.32
N VAL A 608 -2.01 -13.34 -13.12
CA VAL A 608 -0.58 -13.62 -12.89
C VAL A 608 -0.25 -15.06 -13.28
N VAL A 609 -1.03 -16.04 -12.82
CA VAL A 609 -0.82 -17.45 -13.18
C VAL A 609 -0.92 -17.67 -14.69
N PHE A 610 -1.90 -17.04 -15.34
CA PHE A 610 -2.10 -17.16 -16.77
C PHE A 610 -0.96 -16.50 -17.57
N THR A 611 -0.53 -15.30 -17.17
CA THR A 611 0.55 -14.55 -17.82
C THR A 611 1.91 -15.24 -17.65
N GLU A 612 2.24 -15.72 -16.45
CA GLU A 612 3.47 -16.50 -16.19
C GLU A 612 3.49 -17.82 -16.98
N ARG A 613 2.36 -18.54 -17.02
CA ARG A 613 2.24 -19.76 -17.83
C ARG A 613 2.44 -19.47 -19.32
N HIS A 614 1.93 -18.34 -19.82
CA HIS A 614 2.14 -17.90 -21.20
C HIS A 614 3.59 -17.48 -21.48
N ALA A 615 4.23 -16.76 -20.56
CA ALA A 615 5.63 -16.38 -20.67
C ALA A 615 6.55 -17.62 -20.69
N TYR A 616 6.32 -18.59 -19.80
CA TYR A 616 7.03 -19.86 -19.76
C TYR A 616 6.88 -20.68 -21.05
N LYS A 617 5.67 -20.71 -21.63
CA LYS A 617 5.44 -21.35 -22.94
C LYS A 617 6.19 -20.65 -24.08
N ARG A 618 6.28 -19.32 -24.09
CA ARG A 618 7.06 -18.57 -25.10
C ARG A 618 8.55 -18.84 -25.01
N THR A 619 9.11 -18.98 -23.80
CA THR A 619 10.54 -19.27 -23.61
C THR A 619 10.93 -20.71 -23.98
N LYS A 620 9.96 -21.64 -24.10
CA LYS A 620 10.18 -23.04 -24.49
C LYS A 620 9.80 -23.37 -25.94
N LEU A 621 9.21 -22.44 -26.69
CA LEU A 621 9.08 -22.64 -28.13
C LEU A 621 10.49 -22.60 -28.72
N PRO A 622 10.96 -23.68 -29.39
CA PRO A 622 12.26 -23.66 -30.02
C PRO A 622 12.26 -22.49 -31.01
N VAL A 623 13.22 -21.58 -30.84
CA VAL A 623 13.58 -20.65 -31.91
C VAL A 623 13.99 -21.54 -33.07
N LEU A 624 13.08 -21.73 -34.04
CA LEU A 624 13.44 -22.36 -35.31
C LEU A 624 14.66 -21.61 -35.81
N PRO A 625 15.78 -22.30 -36.13
CA PRO A 625 16.93 -21.64 -36.70
C PRO A 625 16.46 -20.84 -37.89
N ALA A 626 16.91 -19.57 -37.99
CA ALA A 626 16.63 -18.74 -39.15
C ALA A 626 16.87 -19.58 -40.40
N PRO A 627 15.95 -19.58 -41.39
CA PRO A 627 16.10 -20.41 -42.57
C PRO A 627 17.48 -20.13 -43.14
N LEU A 628 18.29 -21.20 -43.24
CA LEU A 628 19.61 -21.16 -43.83
C LEU A 628 19.48 -20.39 -45.14
N ASP A 629 20.14 -19.24 -45.19
CA ASP A 629 20.25 -18.40 -46.36
C ASP A 629 20.89 -19.27 -47.45
N LEU A 630 20.05 -19.88 -48.29
CA LEU A 630 20.47 -20.66 -49.44
C LEU A 630 21.20 -19.67 -50.33
N LYS A 631 22.52 -19.63 -50.18
CA LYS A 631 23.44 -18.92 -51.08
C LYS A 631 22.93 -19.15 -52.51
N ARG A 632 22.45 -18.07 -53.13
CA ARG A 632 22.27 -18.02 -54.57
C ARG A 632 23.59 -18.49 -55.20
N PRO A 633 23.57 -19.42 -56.17
CA PRO A 633 24.80 -19.83 -56.83
C PRO A 633 25.41 -18.61 -57.53
N ASP A 634 26.64 -18.27 -57.14
CA ASP A 634 27.44 -17.24 -57.80
C ASP A 634 27.61 -17.60 -59.28
N ARG A 635 27.08 -16.75 -60.15
CA ARG A 635 27.41 -16.72 -61.58
C ARG A 635 28.73 -15.97 -61.77
N SER A 636 29.81 -16.56 -61.31
CA SER A 636 31.17 -16.23 -61.77
C SER A 636 32.10 -17.25 -61.16
N ASP A 637 32.52 -18.22 -61.96
CA ASP A 637 33.87 -18.83 -61.93
C ASP A 637 33.86 -20.11 -62.76
N ALA A 638 33.53 -19.94 -64.04
CA ALA A 638 33.84 -20.89 -65.10
C ALA A 638 35.04 -20.35 -65.91
N ALA A 639 36.19 -20.18 -65.26
CA ALA A 639 37.46 -19.93 -65.96
C ALA A 639 38.66 -20.11 -65.02
N SER A 640 39.13 -21.35 -64.86
CA SER A 640 40.56 -21.72 -64.97
C SER A 640 40.79 -23.08 -64.29
N LYS A 641 40.92 -24.14 -65.08
CA LYS A 641 41.62 -25.35 -64.67
C LYS A 641 42.91 -25.45 -65.49
N LYS A 642 44.05 -25.35 -64.81
CA LYS A 642 45.36 -25.82 -65.28
C LYS A 642 45.85 -26.88 -64.30
N HIS A 643 46.44 -27.93 -64.88
CA HIS A 643 47.21 -29.04 -64.30
C HIS A 643 48.04 -28.66 -63.06
N ASP A 644 48.30 -29.53 -62.08
CA ASP A 644 49.15 -30.73 -62.19
C ASP A 644 49.05 -31.63 -60.92
N PRO A 645 49.44 -32.93 -60.97
CA PRO A 645 49.16 -33.97 -59.99
C PRO A 645 50.35 -34.31 -59.09
N SER A 646 50.09 -34.92 -57.92
CA SER A 646 51.03 -35.90 -57.34
C SER A 646 50.48 -36.61 -56.09
N ARG A 647 50.54 -37.95 -56.16
CA ARG A 647 50.84 -38.93 -55.11
C ARG A 647 49.97 -38.93 -53.83
N ALA A 648 49.10 -39.92 -53.65
CA ALA A 648 49.39 -41.32 -53.30
C ALA A 648 50.03 -41.49 -51.90
N SER A 649 49.25 -41.94 -50.92
CA SER A 649 49.23 -43.35 -50.49
C SER A 649 48.50 -43.55 -49.15
N VAL A 650 48.05 -44.80 -48.97
CA VAL A 650 47.79 -45.52 -47.72
C VAL A 650 46.31 -45.71 -47.30
N ARG A 651 45.82 -46.89 -47.75
CA ARG A 651 44.97 -47.91 -47.08
C ARG A 651 43.55 -47.49 -46.67
N SER A 652 42.49 -47.95 -47.35
CA SER A 652 41.94 -49.33 -47.36
C SER A 652 41.66 -49.86 -45.95
N SER A 653 40.51 -50.38 -45.56
CA SER A 653 39.25 -50.71 -46.23
C SER A 653 38.48 -51.56 -45.21
N ARG A 654 37.15 -51.43 -45.15
CA ARG A 654 36.15 -52.51 -45.11
C ARG A 654 34.94 -52.14 -44.24
N ILE A 655 33.86 -51.84 -44.96
CA ILE A 655 32.50 -52.29 -44.65
C ILE A 655 32.35 -53.71 -45.25
N ALA A 656 31.42 -54.52 -44.71
CA ALA A 656 31.01 -55.89 -45.09
C ALA A 656 31.79 -57.01 -44.34
N THR A 657 31.21 -58.04 -43.74
CA THR A 657 29.91 -58.75 -43.89
C THR A 657 29.83 -59.86 -42.81
N LEU A 658 28.69 -60.59 -42.75
CA LEU A 658 28.41 -61.93 -42.13
C LEU A 658 27.50 -61.79 -40.88
N GLU A 659 26.21 -62.18 -40.88
CA GLU A 659 25.57 -63.50 -41.12
C GLU A 659 26.24 -64.64 -40.33
N ASP A 660 25.58 -65.07 -39.24
CA ASP A 660 25.28 -66.49 -38.91
C ASP A 660 24.66 -66.61 -37.49
N ASP A 661 23.48 -67.24 -37.44
CA ASP A 661 22.70 -67.76 -36.29
C ASP A 661 23.41 -69.01 -35.67
N PRO A 662 23.06 -69.66 -34.50
CA PRO A 662 21.88 -69.52 -33.62
C PRO A 662 22.13 -69.65 -32.08
N ASP A 663 21.02 -69.71 -31.31
CA ASP A 663 20.84 -70.05 -29.86
C ASP A 663 20.79 -68.92 -28.81
N MET A 664 19.57 -68.39 -28.52
CA MET A 664 18.82 -68.69 -27.28
C MET A 664 17.50 -67.90 -27.14
N SER A 665 16.51 -68.64 -26.65
CA SER A 665 15.09 -68.36 -26.34
C SER A 665 14.84 -67.16 -25.39
N SER A 666 13.88 -66.28 -25.69
CA SER A 666 12.44 -66.27 -25.31
C SER A 666 12.13 -65.38 -24.11
N ASP A 667 11.69 -64.15 -24.36
CA ASP A 667 10.41 -63.61 -23.88
C ASP A 667 10.27 -62.12 -24.22
N GLU A 668 9.05 -61.72 -24.55
CA GLU A 668 8.55 -60.35 -24.81
C GLU A 668 8.85 -59.73 -26.19
N ILE A 669 8.34 -60.40 -27.22
CA ILE A 669 7.69 -59.75 -28.37
C ILE A 669 6.19 -60.03 -28.27
N ASP A 670 5.39 -58.98 -28.06
CA ASP A 670 4.04 -58.81 -28.59
C ASP A 670 3.62 -57.37 -28.26
N ARG A 671 3.05 -56.53 -29.12
CA ARG A 671 2.83 -56.54 -30.56
C ARG A 671 2.40 -55.10 -30.89
N ILE A 672 2.89 -54.60 -32.02
CA ILE A 672 2.54 -53.31 -32.64
C ILE A 672 1.20 -53.48 -33.38
N VAL A 673 0.57 -52.36 -33.77
CA VAL A 673 -0.38 -52.17 -34.92
C VAL A 673 -1.86 -52.29 -34.54
N THR A 674 -2.84 -51.48 -34.96
CA THR A 674 -3.05 -50.13 -35.53
C THR A 674 -4.57 -49.85 -35.41
N ASP A 675 -4.98 -48.62 -35.74
CA ASP A 675 -6.21 -48.24 -36.46
C ASP A 675 -7.55 -47.91 -35.75
N ASP A 676 -8.00 -46.70 -36.12
CA ASP A 676 -9.30 -46.34 -36.73
C ASP A 676 -10.56 -45.96 -35.90
N THR A 677 -10.83 -44.64 -35.97
CA THR A 677 -12.02 -43.91 -36.48
C THR A 677 -13.46 -44.16 -36.00
N ALA A 678 -14.18 -43.01 -35.89
CA ALA A 678 -15.61 -42.73 -36.18
C ALA A 678 -16.66 -43.21 -35.13
N SER A 679 -17.86 -42.64 -34.97
CA SER A 679 -18.55 -41.37 -35.27
C SER A 679 -19.97 -41.46 -34.62
N ASP A 680 -20.72 -40.35 -34.64
CA ASP A 680 -22.21 -40.24 -34.62
C ASP A 680 -22.98 -40.35 -33.28
N SER A 681 -23.68 -39.28 -32.84
CA SER A 681 -25.11 -38.90 -33.09
C SER A 681 -26.01 -39.46 -31.97
N ASP A 682 -27.16 -38.92 -31.53
CA ASP A 682 -28.10 -37.93 -32.05
C ASP A 682 -29.10 -37.51 -30.91
N ALA A 683 -30.04 -36.62 -31.24
CA ALA A 683 -30.95 -35.82 -30.40
C ALA A 683 -32.22 -36.48 -29.76
N GLY A 684 -32.94 -35.67 -28.95
CA GLY A 684 -34.37 -35.78 -28.55
C GLY A 684 -34.67 -34.98 -27.25
N VAL A 685 -35.33 -33.80 -27.20
CA VAL A 685 -36.78 -33.42 -27.35
C VAL A 685 -37.72 -34.25 -26.45
N ILE A 686 -38.43 -33.67 -25.45
CA ILE A 686 -39.86 -33.24 -25.39
C ILE A 686 -40.09 -32.67 -23.95
N ASP A 687 -40.53 -31.41 -23.73
CA ASP A 687 -41.91 -30.86 -23.50
C ASP A 687 -42.62 -31.32 -22.19
N GLU A 688 -42.75 -30.44 -21.17
CA GLU A 688 -43.92 -29.60 -20.76
C GLU A 688 -45.08 -30.33 -20.05
N THR A 689 -45.52 -29.78 -18.91
CA THR A 689 -46.91 -29.61 -18.35
C THR A 689 -46.82 -29.37 -16.82
N SER A 690 -47.22 -28.19 -16.32
CA SER A 690 -48.55 -27.81 -15.77
C SER A 690 -48.67 -28.23 -14.27
N ASP A 691 -49.29 -27.54 -13.31
CA ASP A 691 -50.37 -26.54 -13.27
C ASP A 691 -50.38 -25.80 -11.90
N ASP A 692 -50.93 -24.59 -11.93
CA ASP A 692 -51.91 -23.97 -11.00
C ASP A 692 -51.60 -23.72 -9.50
N SER A 693 -51.62 -22.46 -9.02
CA SER A 693 -52.77 -21.57 -8.64
C SER A 693 -53.21 -21.85 -7.17
N ALA A 694 -53.65 -20.95 -6.29
CA ALA A 694 -53.89 -19.51 -6.21
C ALA A 694 -54.29 -19.16 -4.75
N PHE A 695 -54.38 -17.86 -4.42
CA PHE A 695 -55.08 -17.22 -3.25
C PHE A 695 -54.52 -17.51 -1.83
N GLU A 696 -54.53 -16.62 -0.83
CA GLU A 696 -55.47 -15.54 -0.47
C GLU A 696 -54.82 -14.54 0.54
N GLU A 697 -55.52 -13.43 0.79
CA GLU A 697 -55.21 -12.22 1.57
C GLU A 697 -55.01 -12.41 3.09
N GLU A 698 -54.30 -11.51 3.77
CA GLU A 698 -54.88 -10.67 4.86
C GLU A 698 -53.91 -9.59 5.39
N GLU A 699 -54.51 -8.44 5.71
CA GLU A 699 -53.96 -7.24 6.37
C GLU A 699 -53.46 -7.55 7.80
N ASP A 700 -52.42 -6.87 8.29
CA ASP A 700 -52.61 -5.98 9.44
C ASP A 700 -51.43 -5.01 9.67
N ARG A 701 -51.83 -3.85 10.18
CA ARG A 701 -51.07 -2.67 10.59
C ARG A 701 -50.31 -2.96 11.89
N SER A 702 -49.11 -2.39 12.04
CA SER A 702 -48.78 -1.51 13.16
C SER A 702 -47.29 -1.14 13.17
N ALA A 703 -47.02 0.15 12.92
CA ALA A 703 -45.78 0.78 13.34
C ALA A 703 -45.73 0.87 14.88
N PRO A 704 -44.53 0.95 15.46
CA PRO A 704 -44.22 2.21 16.10
C PRO A 704 -42.81 2.73 15.77
N ARG A 705 -42.80 4.03 15.46
CA ARG A 705 -41.65 4.94 15.50
C ARG A 705 -41.06 4.93 16.91
N PHE A 706 -39.73 4.87 17.07
CA PHE A 706 -39.06 5.56 18.17
C PHE A 706 -37.59 5.90 17.84
N LEU A 707 -37.31 7.20 18.04
CA LEU A 707 -36.09 7.92 18.44
C LEU A 707 -34.71 7.39 18.04
#